data_AF-I3VXL2-F1
#
_entry.id   AF-I3VXL2-F1
#
_cell.length_a   1.000
_cell.length_b   1.000
_cell.length_c   1.000
_cell.angle_alpha   90.00
_cell.angle_beta   90.00
_cell.angle_gamma   90.00
#
_symmetry.space_group_name_H-M   'P 1'
#
loop_
_entity.id
_entity.type
_entity.pdbx_description
1 polymer ?
#
loop_
_entity_poly.entity_id
_entity_poly.type
_entity_poly.pdbx_seq_one_letter_code
_entity_poly.pdbx_strand_id
1 'polypeptide(L)'
;MSKIARQIITVFVTLVLAVYSIPIIGATSKQSYETEKYPYLLGNDNVKKPSVAGALQVVEKNGRKILADENGDPIQLRGMSSHGLQWFPQIINDNAFAALSKDWEANVIRLAMYVGEGGYATDSSVKDKVIQGIDLAIKNDMYVIVDWHVLNPGDPNADIYSGALDFFKEIAQKYPNDKHIIYELANEPNSNAPGVTNDLDGWEKVKSYAEPIIKMLRDTGNQNIVIVGSPNWSQRPDLAVEDPINDKNTMYSVHFYTGTHLTEEDGKPGYVFGNMVYAIEHGLPVFVTEWGTSDASGNGGPYLDEADKWLNYLNENNISWVNWSLSNKNESSAAFTPYVAGETEATNLDPGPDQVWSIPELSVSGEYVRARIKGIPYQPIDRSKKPYKTVVWDFNDGTTQGFVVNKDSPIQSIKLSNENNMLKIDGMKDSKDVSEGNFWANVRISADEATIKPDIFGAGELMIDVVVLEPTTVSIAAVPQSTNHGWANPNRAVIATPDDFALQLDGTYEATLIITKDDAPNLEAIATDTSDNTLTNIILFVGVENEDTVYIDNITVSGNRTVVEQPVKNDPLGTAMLPSDFEDMTRQGWDWDQSSGVKSALTIQESNGSHALSWEVQYPDVKPIDNWASAPRLILRNINATRGDNKYLAFDFYLNPSRANKGSLAINLAFAPPSLGYWAQESDTYNIPLESLSQLSKTNDGLYHFKVSFDLDKIADNKAIAPDTVLRDIIIVVADENSDFIGRMYLDNVKFEVDNQSQNGNSSSNVSASSSYTSNSVNEKQQDVIIISGNSVSKIDEDSIMNDIKDTSTNEIVFDLTKVGDSNQKVLEVPVSILVLAYENNKNIVVNSGEMKFELARQSIKLDGLSDSVKFHITNNENSNNGELMPITNSYIIKITSGDKDVEMTLPIILSLNVNRAKDIRKIGIYSYDESNGQWKYLGGSVDKSTKTITYDAISSSVYAVFELEKNFKDVNSDFWAEDVISVLAAKHIVSGENSNNFAPNDKITRAEFASMAVRALGISETSYKGEFNDVKGDSWYAGAIQAAYGAGIISGDGKQIRPDDPLTREEMAAIAMRIYEKLTQYSDINGNTSFTDDNEISIWAKNAVLKAMKLQIIEGEPGNKFKPKNEATRAEAAAVIYSVLDKVGNI
;
A
#
# COMPACT_ATOMS: atom_id res chain seq x y z
N MET A 1 67.57 36.39 -7.37
CA MET A 1 67.17 37.30 -6.28
C MET A 1 67.56 36.69 -4.94
N SER A 2 67.93 37.52 -3.96
CA SER A 2 68.76 37.21 -2.79
C SER A 2 68.06 36.40 -1.69
N LYS A 3 68.83 35.92 -0.70
CA LYS A 3 68.39 35.22 0.52
C LYS A 3 67.26 35.92 1.29
N ILE A 4 67.01 37.21 1.04
CA ILE A 4 65.91 38.00 1.61
C ILE A 4 64.57 37.64 0.95
N ALA A 5 64.56 37.26 -0.33
CA ALA A 5 63.34 36.83 -1.04
C ALA A 5 62.78 35.50 -0.51
N ARG A 6 63.63 34.62 0.05
CA ARG A 6 63.17 33.36 0.66
C ARG A 6 62.55 33.54 2.04
N GLN A 7 62.94 34.56 2.82
CA GLN A 7 62.31 34.83 4.13
C GLN A 7 60.99 35.60 4.03
N ILE A 8 60.81 36.42 2.99
CA ILE A 8 59.54 37.14 2.77
C ILE A 8 58.44 36.19 2.27
N ILE A 9 58.78 35.19 1.43
CA ILE A 9 57.81 34.19 0.95
C ILE A 9 57.38 33.24 2.08
N THR A 10 58.27 32.87 3.03
CA THR A 10 57.88 32.02 4.16
C THR A 10 57.01 32.75 5.18
N VAL A 11 57.19 34.06 5.42
CA VAL A 11 56.32 34.82 6.34
C VAL A 11 54.96 35.14 5.72
N PHE A 12 54.88 35.36 4.40
CA PHE A 12 53.58 35.59 3.73
C PHE A 12 52.75 34.31 3.59
N VAL A 13 53.37 33.15 3.35
CA VAL A 13 52.65 31.86 3.27
C VAL A 13 52.16 31.39 4.64
N THR A 14 52.82 31.78 5.74
CA THR A 14 52.38 31.41 7.09
C THR A 14 51.28 32.35 7.64
N LEU A 15 51.18 33.59 7.14
CA LEU A 15 50.10 34.51 7.55
C LEU A 15 48.79 34.29 6.76
N VAL A 16 48.87 33.84 5.50
CA VAL A 16 47.67 33.53 4.70
C VAL A 16 47.02 32.21 5.11
N LEU A 17 47.76 31.29 5.77
CA LEU A 17 47.21 30.06 6.33
C LEU A 17 46.64 30.21 7.76
N ALA A 18 46.76 31.38 8.40
CA ALA A 18 46.30 31.61 9.78
C ALA A 18 45.09 32.58 9.90
N VAL A 19 44.54 33.07 8.78
CA VAL A 19 43.35 33.95 8.76
C VAL A 19 42.07 33.23 8.29
N TYR A 20 42.15 31.95 7.92
CA TYR A 20 40.98 31.10 7.64
C TYR A 20 40.55 30.22 8.83
N SER A 21 40.72 30.72 10.06
CA SER A 21 40.29 30.04 11.28
C SER A 21 39.73 31.02 12.31
N ILE A 22 38.80 31.87 11.87
CA ILE A 22 37.84 32.51 12.77
C ILE A 22 36.47 31.93 12.38
N PRO A 23 35.73 31.33 13.31
CA PRO A 23 34.40 30.82 13.02
C PRO A 23 33.49 32.01 12.68
N ILE A 24 32.95 32.01 11.46
CA ILE A 24 31.79 32.83 11.12
C ILE A 24 30.63 32.25 11.94
N ILE A 25 30.34 32.89 13.07
CA ILE A 25 29.08 32.70 13.79
C ILE A 25 28.01 33.37 12.92
N GLY A 26 27.30 32.57 12.12
CA GLY A 26 26.29 33.11 11.20
C GLY A 26 25.72 32.15 10.17
N ALA A 27 25.45 30.90 10.54
CA ALA A 27 24.40 30.03 9.99
C ALA A 27 24.48 28.71 10.75
N THR A 28 23.55 28.44 11.66
CA THR A 28 23.38 27.08 12.20
C THR A 28 23.02 26.16 11.04
N SER A 29 23.97 25.39 10.53
CA SER A 29 23.65 24.22 9.70
C SER A 29 22.77 23.33 10.58
N LYS A 30 21.48 23.19 10.24
CA LYS A 30 20.64 22.19 10.89
C LYS A 30 21.32 20.84 10.75
N GLN A 31 21.65 20.21 11.88
CA GLN A 31 22.11 18.83 11.91
C GLN A 31 21.04 17.94 11.27
N SER A 32 21.42 16.93 10.46
CA SER A 32 20.42 16.03 9.85
C SER A 32 19.81 15.13 10.92
N TYR A 33 18.56 14.69 10.73
CA TYR A 33 17.86 13.88 11.74
C TYR A 33 18.55 12.52 11.98
N GLU A 34 19.20 11.96 10.96
CA GLU A 34 19.96 10.70 11.07
C GLU A 34 21.15 10.86 11.99
N THR A 35 21.80 12.02 11.98
CA THR A 35 22.96 12.31 12.83
C THR A 35 22.61 12.19 14.32
N GLU A 36 21.35 12.46 14.69
CA GLU A 36 20.87 12.40 16.07
C GLU A 36 20.22 11.05 16.42
N LYS A 37 19.45 10.46 15.50
CA LYS A 37 18.58 9.30 15.79
C LYS A 37 19.09 7.98 15.21
N TYR A 38 19.72 8.00 14.04
CA TYR A 38 20.12 6.80 13.28
C TYR A 38 21.51 6.98 12.64
N PRO A 39 22.58 7.11 13.45
CA PRO A 39 23.88 7.56 12.97
C PRO A 39 24.54 6.58 11.99
N TYR A 40 24.20 5.29 12.05
CA TYR A 40 24.77 4.26 11.17
C TYR A 40 24.16 4.25 9.77
N LEU A 41 23.15 5.08 9.49
CA LEU A 41 22.68 5.32 8.13
C LEU A 41 23.64 6.18 7.31
N LEU A 42 24.56 6.89 7.97
CA LEU A 42 25.54 7.76 7.32
C LEU A 42 26.89 7.04 7.16
N GLY A 43 27.54 7.28 6.02
CA GLY A 43 28.83 6.71 5.66
C GLY A 43 28.75 5.36 4.95
N ASN A 44 29.82 5.04 4.24
CA ASN A 44 29.95 3.84 3.42
C ASN A 44 31.35 3.21 3.46
N ASP A 45 32.14 3.48 4.51
CA ASP A 45 33.54 3.02 4.64
C ASP A 45 33.71 1.50 4.50
N ASN A 46 32.73 0.71 4.96
CA ASN A 46 32.73 -0.76 4.84
C ASN A 46 32.10 -1.29 3.55
N VAL A 47 31.59 -0.41 2.67
CA VAL A 47 30.94 -0.74 1.38
C VAL A 47 32.00 -0.83 0.28
N LYS A 48 32.95 -1.75 0.46
CA LYS A 48 34.09 -1.94 -0.44
C LYS A 48 33.66 -2.69 -1.70
N LYS A 49 34.17 -2.28 -2.86
CA LYS A 49 33.96 -2.97 -4.14
C LYS A 49 34.92 -4.16 -4.31
N PRO A 50 34.62 -5.15 -5.18
CA PRO A 50 35.46 -6.32 -5.41
C PRO A 50 36.92 -6.04 -5.80
N SER A 51 37.19 -4.92 -6.48
CA SER A 51 38.56 -4.48 -6.81
C SER A 51 39.41 -4.17 -5.58
N VAL A 52 38.77 -3.77 -4.47
CA VAL A 52 39.41 -3.43 -3.19
C VAL A 52 39.33 -4.61 -2.21
N ALA A 53 38.17 -5.26 -2.12
CA ALA A 53 37.90 -6.29 -1.11
C ALA A 53 38.30 -7.71 -1.52
N GLY A 54 38.45 -7.99 -2.82
CA GLY A 54 38.84 -9.33 -3.27
C GLY A 54 37.80 -10.41 -2.96
N ALA A 55 38.26 -11.61 -2.63
CA ALA A 55 37.38 -12.75 -2.32
C ALA A 55 36.73 -12.62 -0.94
N LEU A 56 35.42 -12.83 -0.88
CA LEU A 56 34.65 -12.79 0.37
C LEU A 56 34.82 -14.07 1.18
N GLN A 57 34.72 -13.93 2.50
CA GLN A 57 34.76 -15.03 3.46
C GLN A 57 33.91 -14.72 4.69
N VAL A 58 33.47 -15.76 5.40
CA VAL A 58 32.90 -15.60 6.73
C VAL A 58 34.02 -15.74 7.75
N VAL A 59 34.18 -14.74 8.62
CA VAL A 59 35.15 -14.76 9.73
C VAL A 59 34.46 -14.55 11.06
N GLU A 60 35.06 -15.09 12.12
CA GLU A 60 34.62 -14.81 13.48
C GLU A 60 35.34 -13.56 14.02
N LYS A 61 34.60 -12.52 14.37
CA LYS A 61 35.09 -11.34 15.10
C LYS A 61 34.18 -11.05 16.28
N ASN A 62 34.77 -10.86 17.46
CA ASN A 62 34.05 -10.53 18.70
C ASN A 62 32.90 -11.53 19.03
N GLY A 63 33.12 -12.83 18.77
CA GLY A 63 32.13 -13.88 19.02
C GLY A 63 30.98 -13.93 18.02
N ARG A 64 31.05 -13.17 16.91
CA ARG A 64 30.05 -13.19 15.83
C ARG A 64 30.71 -13.57 14.51
N LYS A 65 30.02 -14.39 13.72
CA LYS A 65 30.40 -14.67 12.34
C LYS A 65 29.86 -13.55 11.45
N ILE A 66 30.77 -12.87 10.75
CA ILE A 66 30.45 -11.73 9.88
C ILE A 66 31.06 -11.93 8.50
N LEU A 67 30.51 -11.25 7.51
CA LEU A 67 31.12 -11.17 6.18
C LEU A 67 32.38 -10.29 6.23
N ALA A 68 33.45 -10.78 5.63
CA ALA A 68 34.72 -10.07 5.52
C ALA A 68 35.31 -10.19 4.12
N ASP A 69 36.22 -9.27 3.83
CA ASP A 69 37.03 -9.23 2.63
C ASP A 69 38.18 -10.27 2.67
N GLU A 70 39.02 -10.30 1.63
CA GLU A 70 40.11 -11.28 1.51
C GLU A 70 41.17 -11.16 2.60
N ASN A 71 41.28 -10.00 3.24
CA ASN A 71 42.20 -9.72 4.34
C ASN A 71 41.59 -10.02 5.72
N GLY A 72 40.29 -10.38 5.76
CA GLY A 72 39.55 -10.63 6.99
C GLY A 72 39.02 -9.36 7.65
N ASP A 73 38.97 -8.23 6.93
CA ASP A 73 38.36 -7.00 7.42
C ASP A 73 36.86 -6.97 7.13
N PRO A 74 36.01 -6.47 8.05
CA PRO A 74 34.57 -6.46 7.85
C PRO A 74 34.21 -5.76 6.54
N ILE A 75 33.23 -6.31 5.84
CA ILE A 75 32.66 -5.72 4.64
C ILE A 75 31.14 -5.80 4.75
N GLN A 76 30.46 -4.75 4.30
CA GLN A 76 29.02 -4.74 4.16
C GLN A 76 28.68 -4.57 2.68
N LEU A 77 27.87 -5.47 2.14
CA LEU A 77 27.32 -5.31 0.80
C LEU A 77 26.00 -4.55 0.88
N ARG A 78 25.85 -3.52 0.04
CA ARG A 78 24.65 -2.70 -0.11
C ARG A 78 24.33 -2.58 -1.59
N GLY A 79 23.08 -2.86 -1.95
CA GLY A 79 22.72 -2.85 -3.36
C GLY A 79 21.25 -3.11 -3.64
N MET A 80 20.98 -3.46 -4.89
CA MET A 80 19.64 -3.61 -5.45
C MET A 80 19.45 -4.99 -6.07
N SER A 81 18.24 -5.54 -5.97
CA SER A 81 17.80 -6.71 -6.70
C SER A 81 17.15 -6.28 -8.00
N SER A 82 17.40 -7.02 -9.08
CA SER A 82 16.46 -7.02 -10.20
C SER A 82 15.09 -7.49 -9.70
N HIS A 83 14.02 -7.07 -10.38
CA HIS A 83 12.79 -7.85 -10.34
C HIS A 83 13.02 -9.18 -11.12
N GLY A 84 12.00 -10.05 -11.23
CA GLY A 84 12.06 -11.23 -12.10
C GLY A 84 12.55 -10.91 -13.51
N LEU A 85 13.67 -11.54 -13.90
CA LEU A 85 14.38 -11.28 -15.16
C LEU A 85 13.57 -11.63 -16.42
N GLN A 86 12.55 -12.48 -16.30
CA GLN A 86 11.61 -12.78 -17.36
C GLN A 86 10.67 -11.59 -17.65
N TRP A 87 10.44 -10.71 -16.67
CA TRP A 87 9.52 -9.57 -16.81
C TRP A 87 10.25 -8.25 -17.02
N PHE A 88 11.35 -8.01 -16.30
CA PHE A 88 12.13 -6.76 -16.39
C PHE A 88 13.59 -6.96 -16.85
N PRO A 89 13.86 -7.69 -17.95
CA PRO A 89 15.23 -7.94 -18.42
C PRO A 89 15.95 -6.70 -18.97
N GLN A 90 15.25 -5.59 -19.19
CA GLN A 90 15.80 -4.35 -19.75
C GLN A 90 16.83 -3.72 -18.80
N ILE A 91 16.72 -3.94 -17.49
CA ILE A 91 17.70 -3.47 -16.50
C ILE A 91 19.09 -4.08 -16.73
N ILE A 92 19.18 -5.20 -17.45
CA ILE A 92 20.45 -5.86 -17.80
C ILE A 92 21.08 -5.15 -19.01
N ASN A 93 21.61 -3.95 -18.75
CA ASN A 93 22.36 -3.11 -19.69
C ASN A 93 23.55 -2.42 -18.99
N ASP A 94 24.53 -1.96 -19.77
CA ASP A 94 25.79 -1.42 -19.24
C ASP A 94 25.62 -0.10 -18.51
N ASN A 95 24.76 0.78 -19.01
CA ASN A 95 24.56 2.11 -18.43
C ASN A 95 23.89 2.01 -17.05
N ALA A 96 22.90 1.13 -16.90
CA ALA A 96 22.24 0.86 -15.63
C ALA A 96 23.22 0.30 -14.59
N PHE A 97 24.04 -0.69 -14.95
CA PHE A 97 25.03 -1.26 -14.03
C PHE A 97 26.11 -0.24 -13.65
N ALA A 98 26.52 0.61 -14.59
CA ALA A 98 27.43 1.71 -14.32
C ALA A 98 26.81 2.76 -13.40
N ALA A 99 25.53 3.11 -13.59
CA ALA A 99 24.77 4.03 -12.74
C ALA A 99 24.66 3.49 -11.31
N LEU A 100 24.26 2.23 -11.14
CA LEU A 100 24.16 1.59 -9.83
C LEU A 100 25.52 1.54 -9.12
N SER A 101 26.59 1.20 -9.85
CA SER A 101 27.92 1.11 -9.27
C SER A 101 28.53 2.48 -8.93
N LYS A 102 28.37 3.48 -9.79
CA LYS A 102 29.08 4.77 -9.69
C LYS A 102 28.24 5.85 -9.03
N ASP A 103 26.98 6.01 -9.46
CA ASP A 103 26.09 7.04 -8.93
C ASP A 103 25.43 6.59 -7.63
N TRP A 104 24.91 5.36 -7.56
CA TRP A 104 24.31 4.83 -6.33
C TRP A 104 25.35 4.25 -5.37
N GLU A 105 26.59 4.08 -5.83
CA GLU A 105 27.70 3.53 -5.05
C GLU A 105 27.46 2.09 -4.53
N ALA A 106 26.58 1.33 -5.20
CA ALA A 106 26.34 -0.06 -4.87
C ALA A 106 27.61 -0.90 -5.08
N ASN A 107 27.85 -1.87 -4.18
CA ASN A 107 28.92 -2.85 -4.33
C ASN A 107 28.40 -4.27 -4.56
N VAL A 108 27.08 -4.46 -4.63
CA VAL A 108 26.44 -5.73 -4.99
C VAL A 108 25.19 -5.48 -5.84
N ILE A 109 24.89 -6.40 -6.74
CA ILE A 109 23.60 -6.50 -7.43
C ILE A 109 23.08 -7.93 -7.33
N ARG A 110 21.77 -8.12 -7.17
CA ARG A 110 21.14 -9.45 -7.18
C ARG A 110 20.36 -9.67 -8.47
N LEU A 111 20.51 -10.86 -9.04
CA LEU A 111 19.87 -11.29 -10.28
C LEU A 111 18.78 -12.32 -9.95
N ALA A 112 17.56 -11.84 -9.74
CA ALA A 112 16.41 -12.67 -9.35
C ALA A 112 15.88 -13.46 -10.54
N MET A 113 16.37 -14.69 -10.72
CA MET A 113 15.95 -15.58 -11.80
C MET A 113 14.83 -16.50 -11.31
N TYR A 114 13.59 -16.10 -11.58
CA TYR A 114 12.43 -16.96 -11.37
C TYR A 114 12.54 -18.25 -12.17
N VAL A 115 11.96 -19.31 -11.64
CA VAL A 115 11.94 -20.64 -12.28
C VAL A 115 10.52 -20.99 -12.69
N GLY A 116 9.55 -20.85 -11.79
CA GLY A 116 8.13 -20.82 -12.11
C GLY A 116 7.70 -19.50 -12.76
N GLU A 117 6.40 -19.27 -12.89
CA GLU A 117 5.82 -17.97 -13.26
C GLU A 117 6.37 -17.37 -14.58
N GLY A 118 6.57 -18.23 -15.59
CA GLY A 118 7.14 -17.82 -16.88
C GLY A 118 8.66 -17.75 -16.92
N GLY A 119 9.34 -18.11 -15.82
CA GLY A 119 10.79 -18.11 -15.70
C GLY A 119 11.48 -19.35 -16.27
N TYR A 120 12.61 -19.72 -15.68
CA TYR A 120 13.58 -20.70 -16.21
C TYR A 120 12.99 -22.07 -16.60
N ALA A 121 11.97 -22.57 -15.87
CA ALA A 121 11.39 -23.88 -16.17
C ALA A 121 10.58 -23.88 -17.49
N THR A 122 9.99 -22.74 -17.86
CA THR A 122 9.23 -22.57 -19.10
C THR A 122 10.07 -21.96 -20.21
N ASP A 123 10.93 -20.99 -19.87
CA ASP A 123 11.86 -20.36 -20.80
C ASP A 123 13.27 -20.32 -20.21
N SER A 124 14.07 -21.32 -20.54
CA SER A 124 15.46 -21.42 -20.09
C SER A 124 16.38 -20.30 -20.62
N SER A 125 15.95 -19.51 -21.62
CA SER A 125 16.75 -18.41 -22.18
C SER A 125 16.95 -17.26 -21.18
N VAL A 126 16.12 -17.16 -20.13
CA VAL A 126 16.32 -16.20 -19.04
C VAL A 126 17.69 -16.33 -18.36
N LYS A 127 18.31 -17.52 -18.41
CA LYS A 127 19.70 -17.75 -17.95
C LYS A 127 20.72 -16.89 -18.69
N ASP A 128 20.48 -16.54 -19.96
CA ASP A 128 21.38 -15.66 -20.72
C ASP A 128 21.41 -14.26 -20.10
N LYS A 129 20.31 -13.80 -19.48
CA LYS A 129 20.27 -12.54 -18.73
C LYS A 129 21.03 -12.62 -17.42
N VAL A 130 21.02 -13.77 -16.74
CA VAL A 130 21.89 -14.00 -15.58
C VAL A 130 23.36 -13.92 -15.98
N ILE A 131 23.75 -14.61 -17.05
CA ILE A 131 25.13 -14.58 -17.57
C ILE A 131 25.54 -13.15 -17.95
N GLN A 132 24.69 -12.44 -18.69
CA GLN A 132 24.94 -11.04 -19.07
C GLN A 132 25.07 -10.14 -17.83
N GLY A 133 24.22 -10.32 -16.83
CA GLY A 133 24.26 -9.58 -15.56
C GLY A 133 25.55 -9.85 -14.77
N ILE A 134 26.01 -11.11 -14.72
CA ILE A 134 27.30 -11.46 -14.10
C ILE A 134 28.45 -10.70 -14.79
N ASP A 135 28.52 -10.76 -16.12
CA ASP A 135 29.56 -10.09 -16.89
C ASP A 135 29.54 -8.56 -16.68
N LEU A 136 28.34 -7.96 -16.62
CA LEU A 136 28.17 -6.53 -16.36
C LEU A 136 28.53 -6.13 -14.93
N ALA A 137 28.23 -6.96 -13.93
CA ALA A 137 28.61 -6.72 -12.53
C ALA A 137 30.14 -6.77 -12.37
N ILE A 138 30.80 -7.77 -12.96
CA ILE A 138 32.26 -7.88 -13.00
C ILE A 138 32.85 -6.63 -13.68
N LYS A 139 32.32 -6.24 -14.84
CA LYS A 139 32.77 -5.07 -15.59
C LYS A 139 32.64 -3.77 -14.80
N ASN A 140 31.56 -3.63 -14.01
CA ASN A 140 31.26 -2.43 -13.24
C ASN A 140 31.67 -2.55 -11.77
N ASP A 141 32.56 -3.49 -11.41
CA ASP A 141 33.15 -3.63 -10.09
C ASP A 141 32.11 -3.76 -8.95
N MET A 142 31.19 -4.71 -9.12
CA MET A 142 30.20 -5.12 -8.12
C MET A 142 30.25 -6.63 -7.89
N TYR A 143 29.98 -7.07 -6.67
CA TYR A 143 29.59 -8.45 -6.41
C TYR A 143 28.23 -8.73 -7.08
N VAL A 144 27.95 -9.99 -7.36
CA VAL A 144 26.71 -10.42 -8.01
C VAL A 144 26.14 -11.63 -7.30
N ILE A 145 24.90 -11.51 -6.82
CA ILE A 145 24.13 -12.62 -6.27
C ILE A 145 23.39 -13.29 -7.42
N VAL A 146 23.72 -14.56 -7.68
CA VAL A 146 23.02 -15.42 -8.62
C VAL A 146 21.95 -16.16 -7.83
N ASP A 147 20.72 -15.69 -7.96
CA ASP A 147 19.60 -16.13 -7.17
C ASP A 147 18.70 -17.08 -7.96
N TRP A 148 18.57 -18.30 -7.45
CA TRP A 148 17.55 -19.26 -7.87
C TRP A 148 16.26 -18.97 -7.12
N HIS A 149 15.40 -18.20 -7.79
CA HIS A 149 14.32 -17.47 -7.12
C HIS A 149 13.08 -18.37 -6.88
N VAL A 150 13.20 -19.26 -5.89
CA VAL A 150 12.08 -20.07 -5.35
C VAL A 150 11.04 -19.14 -4.73
N LEU A 151 9.78 -19.30 -5.16
CA LEU A 151 8.63 -18.56 -4.60
C LEU A 151 7.33 -19.37 -4.72
N ASN A 152 6.91 -19.67 -5.95
CA ASN A 152 5.70 -20.45 -6.22
C ASN A 152 6.02 -21.63 -7.16
N PRO A 153 5.97 -22.88 -6.67
CA PRO A 153 5.59 -23.31 -5.31
C PRO A 153 6.69 -23.07 -4.27
N GLY A 154 6.38 -23.26 -2.98
CA GLY A 154 7.24 -22.88 -1.86
C GLY A 154 8.24 -23.95 -1.38
N ASP A 155 8.13 -25.20 -1.84
CA ASP A 155 9.11 -26.26 -1.54
C ASP A 155 10.23 -26.27 -2.59
N PRO A 156 11.49 -25.98 -2.22
CA PRO A 156 12.61 -26.00 -3.18
C PRO A 156 12.87 -27.40 -3.76
N ASN A 157 12.32 -28.46 -3.17
CA ASN A 157 12.40 -29.83 -3.69
C ASN A 157 11.31 -30.16 -4.72
N ALA A 158 10.40 -29.23 -5.03
CA ALA A 158 9.33 -29.48 -5.99
C ALA A 158 9.88 -29.75 -7.40
N ASP A 159 9.18 -30.58 -8.17
CA ASP A 159 9.62 -31.04 -9.50
C ASP A 159 9.97 -29.90 -10.47
N ILE A 160 9.27 -28.75 -10.37
CA ILE A 160 9.53 -27.56 -11.20
C ILE A 160 10.94 -26.98 -10.97
N TYR A 161 11.54 -27.20 -9.80
CA TYR A 161 12.88 -26.74 -9.44
C TYR A 161 13.98 -27.80 -9.67
N SER A 162 13.66 -28.95 -10.29
CA SER A 162 14.60 -30.05 -10.52
C SER A 162 15.87 -29.67 -11.28
N GLY A 163 15.86 -28.57 -12.04
CA GLY A 163 17.01 -28.03 -12.77
C GLY A 163 18.07 -27.30 -11.92
N ALA A 164 17.84 -27.07 -10.62
CA ALA A 164 18.68 -26.20 -9.79
C ALA A 164 20.16 -26.65 -9.74
N LEU A 165 20.41 -27.94 -9.47
CA LEU A 165 21.77 -28.46 -9.35
C LEU A 165 22.57 -28.29 -10.65
N ASP A 166 21.96 -28.58 -11.79
CA ASP A 166 22.60 -28.43 -13.09
C ASP A 166 22.82 -26.97 -13.47
N PHE A 167 21.87 -26.08 -13.13
CA PHE A 167 22.02 -24.64 -13.30
C PHE A 167 23.23 -24.10 -12.54
N PHE A 168 23.32 -24.35 -11.22
CA PHE A 168 24.46 -23.87 -10.43
C PHE A 168 25.78 -24.48 -10.89
N LYS A 169 25.77 -25.74 -11.31
CA LYS A 169 26.94 -26.40 -11.89
C LYS A 169 27.39 -25.71 -13.18
N GLU A 170 26.47 -25.34 -14.06
CA GLU A 170 26.78 -24.65 -15.31
C GLU A 170 27.37 -23.26 -15.07
N ILE A 171 26.76 -22.46 -14.18
CA ILE A 171 27.29 -21.14 -13.81
C ILE A 171 28.68 -21.27 -13.19
N ALA A 172 28.88 -22.21 -12.25
CA ALA A 172 30.17 -22.46 -11.63
C ALA A 172 31.24 -22.99 -12.59
N GLN A 173 30.85 -23.72 -13.64
CA GLN A 173 31.78 -24.14 -14.70
C GLN A 173 32.20 -22.98 -15.60
N LYS A 174 31.28 -22.05 -15.87
CA LYS A 174 31.55 -20.85 -16.67
C LYS A 174 32.41 -19.83 -15.93
N TYR A 175 32.18 -19.69 -14.61
CA TYR A 175 32.88 -18.75 -13.74
C TYR A 175 33.53 -19.47 -12.54
N PRO A 176 34.56 -20.29 -12.77
CA PRO A 176 35.13 -21.15 -11.75
C PRO A 176 35.76 -20.34 -10.61
N ASN A 177 35.16 -20.43 -9.42
CA ASN A 177 35.58 -19.73 -8.20
C ASN A 177 35.77 -18.21 -8.40
N ASP A 178 34.93 -17.60 -9.23
CA ASP A 178 35.01 -16.16 -9.48
C ASP A 178 34.64 -15.37 -8.22
N LYS A 179 35.52 -14.48 -7.76
CA LYS A 179 35.35 -13.73 -6.50
C LYS A 179 34.09 -12.85 -6.44
N HIS A 180 33.55 -12.45 -7.60
CA HIS A 180 32.40 -11.56 -7.66
C HIS A 180 31.10 -12.30 -7.35
N ILE A 181 31.04 -13.62 -7.58
CA ILE A 181 29.81 -14.39 -7.51
C ILE A 181 29.50 -14.82 -6.07
N ILE A 182 28.25 -14.62 -5.68
CA ILE A 182 27.60 -15.16 -4.50
C ILE A 182 26.43 -16.03 -5.00
N TYR A 183 26.27 -17.24 -4.47
CA TYR A 183 25.17 -18.13 -4.88
C TYR A 183 24.05 -18.09 -3.84
N GLU A 184 22.82 -17.77 -4.24
CA GLU A 184 21.63 -17.86 -3.40
C GLU A 184 20.76 -19.02 -3.91
N LEU A 185 20.65 -20.08 -3.11
CA LEU A 185 20.18 -21.38 -3.61
C LEU A 185 18.65 -21.53 -3.69
N ALA A 186 17.94 -20.79 -2.84
CA ALA A 186 16.48 -20.75 -2.79
C ALA A 186 16.06 -19.45 -2.10
N ASN A 187 15.50 -18.51 -2.88
CA ASN A 187 15.00 -17.23 -2.42
C ASN A 187 14.08 -17.34 -1.18
N GLU A 188 12.88 -17.92 -1.34
CA GLU A 188 11.84 -17.90 -0.31
C GLU A 188 11.15 -19.25 -0.14
N PRO A 189 11.76 -20.22 0.56
CA PRO A 189 11.03 -21.40 1.01
C PRO A 189 9.80 -21.00 1.83
N ASN A 190 8.61 -21.46 1.42
CA ASN A 190 7.34 -21.03 2.02
C ASN A 190 6.25 -22.11 1.91
N SER A 191 5.05 -21.80 2.42
CA SER A 191 3.94 -22.76 2.54
C SER A 191 3.09 -22.94 1.28
N ASN A 192 3.33 -22.18 0.20
CA ASN A 192 2.61 -22.32 -1.06
C ASN A 192 2.80 -23.73 -1.63
N ALA A 193 1.69 -24.43 -1.88
CA ALA A 193 1.72 -25.86 -2.18
C ALA A 193 2.26 -26.19 -3.59
N PRO A 194 3.11 -27.24 -3.74
CA PRO A 194 3.80 -27.97 -2.66
C PRO A 194 4.79 -27.07 -1.90
N GLY A 195 4.68 -27.04 -0.57
CA GLY A 195 5.39 -26.08 0.30
C GLY A 195 6.14 -26.72 1.48
N VAL A 196 6.92 -25.91 2.18
CA VAL A 196 7.56 -26.24 3.47
C VAL A 196 6.79 -25.65 4.65
N THR A 197 6.82 -26.34 5.78
CA THR A 197 6.19 -25.91 7.04
C THR A 197 7.05 -24.86 7.76
N ASN A 198 6.45 -24.02 8.61
CA ASN A 198 7.15 -22.96 9.36
C ASN A 198 7.76 -23.47 10.68
N ASP A 199 8.58 -24.53 10.59
CA ASP A 199 9.17 -25.25 11.72
C ASP A 199 10.45 -25.99 11.30
N LEU A 200 11.02 -26.78 12.22
CA LEU A 200 12.26 -27.53 11.99
C LEU A 200 12.13 -28.55 10.84
N ASP A 201 10.95 -29.15 10.62
CA ASP A 201 10.73 -30.07 9.49
C ASP A 201 10.82 -29.33 8.15
N GLY A 202 10.30 -28.10 8.10
CA GLY A 202 10.48 -27.22 6.95
C GLY A 202 11.94 -26.83 6.72
N TRP A 203 12.68 -26.52 7.79
CA TRP A 203 14.12 -26.26 7.71
C TRP A 203 14.89 -27.49 7.18
N GLU A 204 14.59 -28.69 7.67
CA GLU A 204 15.22 -29.94 7.22
C GLU A 204 15.03 -30.17 5.71
N LYS A 205 13.84 -29.86 5.17
CA LYS A 205 13.59 -29.91 3.73
C LYS A 205 14.44 -28.91 2.94
N VAL A 206 14.61 -27.68 3.43
CA VAL A 206 15.46 -26.68 2.77
C VAL A 206 16.94 -27.10 2.84
N LYS A 207 17.37 -27.61 3.99
CA LYS A 207 18.72 -28.11 4.19
C LYS A 207 19.05 -29.29 3.27
N SER A 208 18.16 -30.26 3.17
CA SER A 208 18.33 -31.44 2.30
C SER A 208 18.39 -31.09 0.80
N TYR A 209 17.73 -30.01 0.37
CA TYR A 209 17.87 -29.42 -0.96
C TYR A 209 19.24 -28.75 -1.16
N ALA A 210 19.69 -27.96 -0.18
CA ALA A 210 20.88 -27.12 -0.31
C ALA A 210 22.21 -27.91 -0.21
N GLU A 211 22.31 -28.89 0.68
CA GLU A 211 23.55 -29.62 0.95
C GLU A 211 24.18 -30.30 -0.29
N PRO A 212 23.42 -30.98 -1.18
CA PRO A 212 23.97 -31.53 -2.43
C PRO A 212 24.55 -30.46 -3.37
N ILE A 213 23.91 -29.30 -3.48
CA ILE A 213 24.35 -28.20 -4.33
C ILE A 213 25.63 -27.57 -3.76
N ILE A 214 25.65 -27.31 -2.45
CA ILE A 214 26.84 -26.80 -1.74
C ILE A 214 27.99 -27.78 -1.91
N LYS A 215 27.75 -29.07 -1.68
CA LYS A 215 28.77 -30.10 -1.86
C LYS A 215 29.32 -30.10 -3.29
N MET A 216 28.47 -30.00 -4.30
CA MET A 216 28.90 -29.91 -5.70
C MET A 216 29.77 -28.68 -5.97
N LEU A 217 29.38 -27.50 -5.47
CA LEU A 217 30.17 -26.27 -5.60
C LEU A 217 31.55 -26.42 -4.93
N ARG A 218 31.59 -26.95 -3.71
CA ARG A 218 32.85 -27.15 -2.97
C ARG A 218 33.75 -28.21 -3.62
N ASP A 219 33.20 -29.35 -4.05
CA ASP A 219 33.93 -30.44 -4.71
C ASP A 219 34.53 -29.98 -6.06
N THR A 220 33.91 -28.99 -6.71
CA THR A 220 34.43 -28.37 -7.96
C THR A 220 35.39 -27.20 -7.72
N GLY A 221 35.72 -26.90 -6.46
CA GLY A 221 36.71 -25.89 -6.08
C GLY A 221 36.17 -24.49 -5.83
N ASN A 222 34.86 -24.27 -5.90
CA ASN A 222 34.23 -22.98 -5.65
C ASN A 222 34.19 -22.69 -4.14
N GLN A 223 34.86 -21.62 -3.70
CA GLN A 223 34.91 -21.13 -2.33
C GLN A 223 33.97 -19.93 -2.10
N ASN A 224 33.17 -19.57 -3.10
CA ASN A 224 32.16 -18.52 -3.07
C ASN A 224 31.28 -18.60 -1.82
N ILE A 225 30.82 -17.43 -1.34
CA ILE A 225 29.74 -17.36 -0.37
C ILE A 225 28.50 -18.03 -0.97
N VAL A 226 27.85 -18.86 -0.16
CA VAL A 226 26.55 -19.44 -0.48
C VAL A 226 25.54 -18.93 0.53
N ILE A 227 24.39 -18.47 0.06
CA ILE A 227 23.27 -18.01 0.88
C ILE A 227 22.14 -19.01 0.74
N VAL A 228 21.54 -19.41 1.86
CA VAL A 228 20.45 -20.39 1.91
C VAL A 228 19.22 -19.76 2.56
N GLY A 229 18.09 -19.87 1.86
CA GLY A 229 16.75 -19.52 2.34
C GLY A 229 16.33 -20.25 3.61
N SER A 230 15.21 -19.84 4.20
CA SER A 230 14.59 -20.52 5.33
C SER A 230 13.05 -20.51 5.20
N PRO A 231 12.32 -21.31 5.99
CA PRO A 231 10.86 -21.32 5.93
C PRO A 231 10.20 -19.95 6.11
N ASN A 232 8.92 -19.88 5.74
CA ASN A 232 8.05 -18.70 5.89
C ASN A 232 8.60 -17.47 5.16
N TRP A 233 8.91 -17.64 3.86
CA TRP A 233 9.46 -16.58 3.01
C TRP A 233 10.79 -16.05 3.55
N SER A 234 11.69 -16.97 3.90
CA SER A 234 13.02 -16.64 4.43
C SER A 234 12.97 -15.73 5.67
N GLN A 235 12.05 -15.98 6.59
CA GLN A 235 11.92 -15.21 7.84
C GLN A 235 12.50 -15.94 9.05
N ARG A 236 13.07 -17.13 8.84
CA ARG A 236 13.43 -18.09 9.88
C ARG A 236 14.91 -18.49 9.91
N PRO A 237 15.87 -17.54 9.87
CA PRO A 237 17.28 -17.90 10.05
C PRO A 237 17.56 -18.50 11.44
N ASP A 238 16.68 -18.26 12.42
CA ASP A 238 16.73 -18.84 13.76
C ASP A 238 16.64 -20.37 13.76
N LEU A 239 15.88 -20.97 12.84
CA LEU A 239 15.73 -22.42 12.76
C LEU A 239 17.02 -23.14 12.40
N ALA A 240 17.92 -22.47 11.69
CA ALA A 240 19.22 -23.02 11.33
C ALA A 240 20.21 -23.07 12.51
N VAL A 241 19.90 -22.46 13.67
CA VAL A 241 20.80 -22.42 14.83
C VAL A 241 21.02 -23.81 15.41
N GLU A 242 19.95 -24.60 15.50
CA GLU A 242 20.00 -25.96 16.07
C GLU A 242 20.63 -26.97 15.11
N ASP A 243 20.48 -26.75 13.80
CA ASP A 243 20.98 -27.68 12.78
C ASP A 243 21.58 -26.97 11.55
N PRO A 244 22.68 -26.21 11.71
CA PRO A 244 23.27 -25.44 10.63
C PRO A 244 23.87 -26.34 9.55
N ILE A 245 23.98 -25.82 8.32
CA ILE A 245 24.75 -26.45 7.26
C ILE A 245 26.24 -26.41 7.62
N ASN A 246 26.91 -27.56 7.55
CA ASN A 246 28.33 -27.67 7.84
C ASN A 246 29.21 -27.24 6.65
N ASP A 247 29.19 -25.94 6.35
CA ASP A 247 30.10 -25.29 5.41
C ASP A 247 30.56 -23.93 5.96
N LYS A 248 31.83 -23.61 5.75
CA LYS A 248 32.47 -22.43 6.37
C LYS A 248 32.01 -21.10 5.77
N ASN A 249 31.50 -21.10 4.54
CA ASN A 249 31.15 -19.91 3.77
C ASN A 249 29.64 -19.86 3.44
N THR A 250 28.83 -20.60 4.21
CA THR A 250 27.36 -20.51 4.14
C THR A 250 26.84 -19.42 5.05
N MET A 251 25.94 -18.59 4.52
CA MET A 251 25.13 -17.60 5.22
C MET A 251 23.65 -17.93 5.08
N TYR A 252 22.83 -17.37 5.96
CA TYR A 252 21.37 -17.61 5.99
C TYR A 252 20.64 -16.32 5.65
N SER A 253 19.64 -16.40 4.78
CA SER A 253 18.89 -15.22 4.40
C SER A 253 17.87 -14.81 5.47
N VAL A 254 17.58 -13.51 5.52
CA VAL A 254 16.36 -12.98 6.14
C VAL A 254 15.71 -11.98 5.19
N HIS A 255 14.42 -12.14 4.91
CA HIS A 255 13.65 -11.20 4.10
C HIS A 255 12.64 -10.43 4.95
N PHE A 256 12.50 -9.13 4.69
CA PHE A 256 11.53 -8.30 5.38
C PHE A 256 11.00 -7.18 4.48
N TYR A 257 9.83 -6.67 4.81
CA TYR A 257 9.15 -5.58 4.11
C TYR A 257 8.61 -4.64 5.17
N THR A 258 9.03 -3.38 5.15
CA THR A 258 8.94 -2.49 6.32
C THR A 258 7.50 -2.07 6.66
N GLY A 259 6.56 -2.25 5.74
CA GLY A 259 5.12 -2.10 6.00
C GLY A 259 4.46 -3.28 6.72
N THR A 260 5.13 -4.42 6.79
CA THR A 260 4.58 -5.66 7.39
C THR A 260 5.43 -6.14 8.57
N HIS A 261 6.75 -5.98 8.48
CA HIS A 261 7.70 -6.57 9.40
C HIS A 261 8.40 -5.46 10.18
N LEU A 262 7.94 -5.22 11.41
CA LEU A 262 8.48 -4.17 12.28
C LEU A 262 9.73 -4.65 13.02
N THR A 263 10.68 -3.74 13.27
CA THR A 263 11.83 -3.96 14.17
C THR A 263 11.39 -4.16 15.61
N GLU A 264 10.33 -3.45 16.01
CA GLU A 264 9.73 -3.53 17.34
C GLU A 264 8.20 -3.60 17.21
N GLU A 265 7.60 -4.53 17.94
CA GLU A 265 6.15 -4.69 18.09
C GLU A 265 5.86 -4.87 19.58
N ASP A 266 5.00 -4.01 20.14
CA ASP A 266 4.65 -4.00 21.56
C ASP A 266 5.86 -3.96 22.54
N GLY A 267 6.90 -3.19 22.21
CA GLY A 267 8.09 -3.05 23.06
C GLY A 267 9.00 -4.28 23.09
N LYS A 268 8.80 -5.22 22.16
CA LYS A 268 9.66 -6.38 21.94
C LYS A 268 10.18 -6.38 20.50
N PRO A 269 11.31 -7.05 20.22
CA PRO A 269 11.71 -7.33 18.84
C PRO A 269 10.54 -7.91 18.05
N GLY A 270 10.19 -7.28 16.91
CA GLY A 270 9.15 -7.80 16.03
C GLY A 270 9.55 -9.17 15.47
N TYR A 271 8.60 -9.99 15.00
CA TYR A 271 8.82 -11.42 14.73
C TYR A 271 10.07 -11.72 13.87
N VAL A 272 10.14 -11.14 12.67
CA VAL A 272 11.25 -11.36 11.72
C VAL A 272 12.55 -10.76 12.26
N PHE A 273 12.47 -9.57 12.86
CA PHE A 273 13.62 -8.90 13.45
C PHE A 273 14.22 -9.74 14.59
N GLY A 274 13.38 -10.23 15.50
CA GLY A 274 13.76 -11.10 16.60
C GLY A 274 14.42 -12.40 16.14
N ASN A 275 13.90 -13.04 15.09
CA ASN A 275 14.51 -14.25 14.51
C ASN A 275 15.90 -13.99 13.94
N MET A 276 16.09 -12.87 13.22
CA MET A 276 17.40 -12.43 12.73
C MET A 276 18.37 -12.19 13.89
N VAL A 277 17.96 -11.40 14.88
CA VAL A 277 18.79 -11.10 16.06
C VAL A 277 19.20 -12.40 16.76
N TYR A 278 18.25 -13.31 16.97
CA TYR A 278 18.51 -14.60 17.59
C TYR A 278 19.57 -15.41 16.82
N ALA A 279 19.44 -15.53 15.49
CA ALA A 279 20.40 -16.25 14.66
C ALA A 279 21.83 -15.67 14.77
N ILE A 280 21.94 -14.34 14.74
CA ILE A 280 23.22 -13.63 14.85
C ILE A 280 23.85 -13.83 16.22
N GLU A 281 23.06 -13.68 17.29
CA GLU A 281 23.53 -13.87 18.66
C GLU A 281 23.96 -15.31 18.96
N HIS A 282 23.42 -16.29 18.22
CA HIS A 282 23.81 -17.71 18.31
C HIS A 282 24.85 -18.12 17.25
N GLY A 283 25.53 -17.14 16.64
CA GLY A 283 26.75 -17.38 15.87
C GLY A 283 26.53 -17.81 14.42
N LEU A 284 25.34 -17.56 13.85
CA LEU A 284 25.11 -17.71 12.42
C LEU A 284 25.39 -16.40 11.67
N PRO A 285 26.05 -16.47 10.49
CA PRO A 285 26.19 -15.33 9.62
C PRO A 285 24.90 -15.12 8.81
N VAL A 286 24.28 -13.95 8.94
CA VAL A 286 23.02 -13.59 8.26
C VAL A 286 23.28 -12.59 7.14
N PHE A 287 22.51 -12.69 6.05
CA PHE A 287 22.50 -11.75 4.93
C PHE A 287 21.04 -11.40 4.59
N VAL A 288 20.72 -10.11 4.40
CA VAL A 288 19.40 -9.69 3.92
C VAL A 288 19.40 -9.67 2.38
N THR A 289 19.10 -10.80 1.75
CA THR A 289 19.16 -10.93 0.28
C THR A 289 18.01 -10.22 -0.42
N GLU A 290 16.92 -9.95 0.31
CA GLU A 290 15.79 -9.18 -0.19
C GLU A 290 15.14 -8.38 0.96
N TRP A 291 14.84 -7.11 0.70
CA TRP A 291 13.93 -6.33 1.55
C TRP A 291 13.24 -5.22 0.75
N GLY A 292 12.01 -4.85 1.13
CA GLY A 292 11.26 -3.76 0.48
C GLY A 292 10.80 -2.66 1.44
N THR A 293 10.62 -1.44 0.91
CA THR A 293 10.04 -0.32 1.65
C THR A 293 8.51 -0.37 1.73
N SER A 294 7.89 -1.31 1.02
CA SER A 294 6.44 -1.49 0.93
C SER A 294 5.93 -2.44 2.02
N ASP A 295 4.64 -2.81 1.97
CA ASP A 295 4.20 -4.05 2.62
C ASP A 295 4.66 -5.28 1.81
N ALA A 296 4.48 -6.48 2.36
CA ALA A 296 4.95 -7.74 1.80
C ALA A 296 4.31 -8.13 0.45
N SER A 297 3.27 -7.42 -0.02
CA SER A 297 2.73 -7.60 -1.37
C SER A 297 3.61 -6.98 -2.47
N GLY A 298 4.66 -6.24 -2.09
CA GLY A 298 5.44 -5.39 -3.00
C GLY A 298 4.79 -4.02 -3.24
N ASN A 299 3.62 -3.76 -2.65
CA ASN A 299 2.90 -2.49 -2.75
C ASN A 299 2.49 -1.94 -1.36
N GLY A 300 1.82 -0.78 -1.31
CA GLY A 300 1.50 -0.11 -0.04
C GLY A 300 2.70 0.65 0.57
N GLY A 301 2.45 1.72 1.33
CA GLY A 301 3.51 2.61 1.82
C GLY A 301 4.02 3.61 0.75
N PRO A 302 5.33 3.96 0.72
CA PRO A 302 6.44 3.30 1.42
C PRO A 302 6.56 3.69 2.91
N TYR A 303 7.09 2.77 3.72
CA TYR A 303 7.22 2.86 5.18
C TYR A 303 8.67 3.18 5.60
N LEU A 304 9.10 4.40 5.31
CA LEU A 304 10.51 4.81 5.40
C LEU A 304 11.03 4.97 6.83
N ASP A 305 10.17 5.37 7.78
CA ASP A 305 10.55 5.50 9.19
C ASP A 305 10.93 4.15 9.81
N GLU A 306 10.22 3.08 9.40
CA GLU A 306 10.53 1.72 9.82
C GLU A 306 11.77 1.18 9.09
N ALA A 307 11.95 1.54 7.81
CA ALA A 307 13.16 1.25 7.07
C ALA A 307 14.42 1.85 7.72
N ASP A 308 14.33 3.07 8.27
CA ASP A 308 15.45 3.68 9.01
C ASP A 308 15.87 2.86 10.22
N LYS A 309 14.91 2.30 10.99
CA LYS A 309 15.21 1.44 12.14
C LYS A 309 15.91 0.15 11.70
N TRP A 310 15.37 -0.53 10.69
CA TRP A 310 15.96 -1.74 10.13
C TRP A 310 17.38 -1.49 9.64
N LEU A 311 17.55 -0.55 8.70
CA LEU A 311 18.84 -0.28 8.07
C LEU A 311 19.89 0.22 9.07
N ASN A 312 19.48 0.99 10.09
CA ASN A 312 20.40 1.43 11.14
C ASN A 312 20.95 0.22 11.91
N TYR A 313 20.09 -0.74 12.28
CA TYR A 313 20.53 -1.97 12.94
C TYR A 313 21.42 -2.83 12.03
N LEU A 314 21.04 -2.99 10.75
CA LEU A 314 21.84 -3.78 9.80
C LEU A 314 23.24 -3.18 9.61
N ASN A 315 23.32 -1.85 9.46
CA ASN A 315 24.58 -1.13 9.30
C ASN A 315 25.45 -1.20 10.56
N GLU A 316 24.86 -1.03 11.75
CA GLU A 316 25.58 -1.17 13.02
C GLU A 316 26.19 -2.59 13.18
N ASN A 317 25.47 -3.62 12.72
CA ASN A 317 25.85 -5.01 12.92
C ASN A 317 26.58 -5.63 11.71
N ASN A 318 26.97 -4.83 10.71
CA ASN A 318 27.65 -5.27 9.49
C ASN A 318 26.90 -6.40 8.75
N ILE A 319 25.57 -6.29 8.70
CA ILE A 319 24.69 -7.21 7.98
C ILE A 319 24.49 -6.64 6.57
N SER A 320 24.89 -7.40 5.56
CA SER A 320 24.72 -6.98 4.17
C SER A 320 23.25 -7.03 3.76
N TRP A 321 22.83 -6.14 2.86
CA TRP A 321 21.45 -6.02 2.43
C TRP A 321 21.28 -5.66 0.96
N VAL A 322 20.19 -6.14 0.37
CA VAL A 322 19.82 -5.89 -1.03
C VAL A 322 18.32 -5.56 -1.13
N ASN A 323 17.98 -4.41 -1.69
CA ASN A 323 16.59 -3.93 -1.77
C ASN A 323 15.84 -4.43 -3.03
N TRP A 324 14.55 -4.72 -2.88
CA TRP A 324 13.58 -5.02 -3.93
C TRP A 324 12.79 -3.76 -4.32
N SER A 325 12.68 -3.34 -5.60
CA SER A 325 13.36 -3.88 -6.80
C SER A 325 13.67 -2.86 -7.90
N LEU A 326 14.61 -3.21 -8.79
CA LEU A 326 14.89 -2.48 -10.03
C LEU A 326 13.85 -2.77 -11.11
N SER A 327 12.65 -2.22 -10.93
CA SER A 327 11.60 -2.21 -11.94
C SER A 327 10.97 -0.81 -12.04
N ASN A 328 10.25 -0.58 -13.14
CA ASN A 328 9.36 0.57 -13.34
C ASN A 328 7.88 0.12 -13.30
N LYS A 329 7.62 -0.99 -12.59
CA LYS A 329 6.26 -1.49 -12.34
C LYS A 329 5.52 -0.50 -11.45
N ASN A 330 4.22 -0.35 -11.65
CA ASN A 330 3.39 0.52 -10.82
C ASN A 330 3.06 -0.15 -9.46
N GLU A 331 4.08 -0.19 -8.60
CA GLU A 331 4.01 -0.67 -7.21
C GLU A 331 5.03 0.09 -6.34
N SER A 332 4.74 0.26 -5.04
CA SER A 332 5.52 1.16 -4.17
C SER A 332 6.96 0.70 -3.89
N SER A 333 7.28 -0.60 -4.07
CA SER A 333 8.64 -1.12 -3.92
C SER A 333 9.53 -0.93 -5.16
N ALA A 334 8.94 -0.64 -6.32
CA ALA A 334 9.69 -0.42 -7.55
C ALA A 334 10.55 0.84 -7.43
N ALA A 335 11.83 0.75 -7.78
CA ALA A 335 12.79 1.84 -7.62
C ALA A 335 12.58 2.99 -8.63
N PHE A 336 11.92 2.73 -9.76
CA PHE A 336 11.78 3.69 -10.85
C PHE A 336 10.34 4.16 -11.02
N THR A 337 10.16 5.42 -11.41
CA THR A 337 8.84 6.01 -11.65
C THR A 337 8.07 5.18 -12.69
N PRO A 338 6.84 4.73 -12.37
CA PRO A 338 6.06 3.91 -13.28
C PRO A 338 5.33 4.74 -14.32
N TYR A 339 4.83 4.07 -15.35
CA TYR A 339 3.83 4.65 -16.22
C TYR A 339 2.50 4.77 -15.47
N VAL A 340 1.94 5.98 -15.49
CA VAL A 340 0.59 6.28 -15.01
C VAL A 340 -0.07 7.18 -16.05
N ALA A 341 -1.13 6.68 -16.68
CA ALA A 341 -1.81 7.36 -17.76
C ALA A 341 -2.24 8.78 -17.35
N GLY A 342 -1.81 9.79 -18.12
CA GLY A 342 -2.09 11.20 -17.85
C GLY A 342 -1.25 11.84 -16.74
N GLU A 343 -0.28 11.11 -16.17
CA GLU A 343 0.47 11.55 -14.99
C GLU A 343 1.99 11.44 -15.12
N THR A 344 2.50 10.27 -15.49
CA THR A 344 3.94 9.97 -15.57
C THR A 344 4.21 8.98 -16.70
N GLU A 345 5.31 9.18 -17.41
CA GLU A 345 5.89 8.14 -18.26
C GLU A 345 6.71 7.18 -17.41
N ALA A 346 6.78 5.91 -17.82
CA ALA A 346 7.67 4.96 -17.16
C ALA A 346 9.13 5.37 -17.41
N THR A 347 9.91 5.46 -16.34
CA THR A 347 11.36 5.63 -16.42
C THR A 347 11.96 4.49 -17.24
N ASN A 348 12.85 4.84 -18.17
CA ASN A 348 13.60 3.85 -18.93
C ASN A 348 14.62 3.14 -18.02
N LEU A 349 14.64 1.81 -18.05
CA LEU A 349 15.59 1.00 -17.27
C LEU A 349 17.02 1.05 -17.86
N ASP A 350 17.21 1.65 -19.04
CA ASP A 350 18.50 2.14 -19.52
C ASP A 350 18.53 3.68 -19.34
N PRO A 351 19.37 4.23 -18.45
CA PRO A 351 19.46 5.67 -18.23
C PRO A 351 20.12 6.41 -19.40
N GLY A 352 20.74 5.69 -20.34
CA GLY A 352 21.46 6.28 -21.45
C GLY A 352 22.92 6.63 -21.12
N PRO A 353 23.60 7.36 -22.03
CA PRO A 353 25.06 7.54 -22.00
C PRO A 353 25.61 8.34 -20.82
N ASP A 354 24.78 9.12 -20.13
CA ASP A 354 25.18 9.86 -18.92
C ASP A 354 25.26 8.97 -17.67
N GLN A 355 24.70 7.75 -17.74
CA GLN A 355 24.76 6.72 -16.70
C GLN A 355 24.18 7.19 -15.36
N VAL A 356 23.11 7.98 -15.40
CA VAL A 356 22.42 8.51 -14.23
C VAL A 356 20.92 8.57 -14.51
N TRP A 357 20.09 8.15 -13.56
CA TRP A 357 18.68 8.55 -13.53
C TRP A 357 18.56 9.80 -12.66
N SER A 358 17.88 10.82 -13.17
CA SER A 358 17.52 11.98 -12.39
C SER A 358 16.60 11.59 -11.21
N ILE A 359 16.62 12.38 -10.13
CA ILE A 359 15.82 12.04 -8.93
C ILE A 359 14.30 11.90 -9.22
N PRO A 360 13.68 12.70 -10.11
CA PRO A 360 12.28 12.49 -10.51
C PRO A 360 12.00 11.19 -11.28
N GLU A 361 13.01 10.60 -11.92
CA GLU A 361 12.90 9.29 -12.58
C GLU A 361 12.96 8.13 -11.59
N LEU A 362 13.34 8.41 -10.33
CA LEU A 362 13.24 7.46 -9.23
C LEU A 362 11.87 7.58 -8.57
N SER A 363 11.32 6.45 -8.13
CA SER A 363 10.18 6.47 -7.20
C SER A 363 10.63 7.00 -5.83
N VAL A 364 9.67 7.21 -4.92
CA VAL A 364 9.98 7.53 -3.51
C VAL A 364 10.88 6.45 -2.89
N SER A 365 10.62 5.17 -3.18
CA SER A 365 11.44 4.06 -2.69
C SER A 365 12.85 4.11 -3.27
N GLY A 366 12.98 4.25 -4.60
CA GLY A 366 14.30 4.28 -5.25
C GLY A 366 15.17 5.45 -4.81
N GLU A 367 14.58 6.64 -4.65
CA GLU A 367 15.29 7.82 -4.12
C GLU A 367 15.81 7.58 -2.70
N TYR A 368 14.96 7.05 -1.81
CA TYR A 368 15.33 6.72 -0.44
C TYR A 368 16.44 5.67 -0.39
N VAL A 369 16.28 4.57 -1.11
CA VAL A 369 17.23 3.44 -1.10
C VAL A 369 18.57 3.87 -1.69
N ARG A 370 18.58 4.66 -2.77
CA ARG A 370 19.82 5.25 -3.31
C ARG A 370 20.57 6.05 -2.24
N ALA A 371 19.89 6.88 -1.46
CA ALA A 371 20.53 7.64 -0.38
C ALA A 371 21.14 6.70 0.70
N ARG A 372 20.44 5.60 1.03
CA ARG A 372 20.89 4.61 2.02
C ARG A 372 22.05 3.74 1.53
N ILE A 373 22.11 3.40 0.24
CA ILE A 373 23.26 2.69 -0.34
C ILE A 373 24.51 3.59 -0.25
N LYS A 374 24.38 4.84 -0.69
CA LYS A 374 25.47 5.85 -0.64
C LYS A 374 25.89 6.22 0.79
N GLY A 375 25.01 6.05 1.77
CA GLY A 375 25.25 6.49 3.14
C GLY A 375 25.20 8.01 3.31
N ILE A 376 24.29 8.68 2.59
CA ILE A 376 24.09 10.14 2.66
C ILE A 376 22.77 10.48 3.36
N PRO A 377 22.60 11.72 3.88
CA PRO A 377 21.32 12.16 4.42
C PRO A 377 20.19 12.04 3.39
N TYR A 378 19.01 11.60 3.82
CA TYR A 378 17.84 11.53 2.96
C TYR A 378 17.16 12.89 2.89
N GLN A 379 17.16 13.48 1.69
CA GLN A 379 16.57 14.78 1.41
C GLN A 379 15.60 14.64 0.21
N PRO A 380 14.37 14.18 0.44
CA PRO A 380 13.43 13.90 -0.64
C PRO A 380 13.08 15.15 -1.43
N ILE A 381 12.93 15.00 -2.74
CA ILE A 381 12.35 16.04 -3.59
C ILE A 381 10.86 16.27 -3.24
N ASP A 382 10.39 17.50 -3.45
CA ASP A 382 8.97 17.83 -3.28
C ASP A 382 8.14 17.29 -4.45
N ARG A 383 7.64 16.06 -4.30
CA ARG A 383 6.81 15.38 -5.32
C ARG A 383 5.37 15.89 -5.38
N SER A 384 4.97 16.76 -4.46
CA SER A 384 3.68 17.44 -4.56
C SER A 384 3.67 18.46 -5.70
N LYS A 385 4.84 18.88 -6.18
CA LYS A 385 4.98 19.88 -7.25
C LYS A 385 5.48 19.23 -8.54
N LYS A 386 4.63 19.13 -9.56
CA LYS A 386 5.08 18.70 -10.91
C LYS A 386 5.60 19.92 -11.67
N PRO A 387 6.80 19.84 -12.29
CA PRO A 387 7.24 20.86 -13.23
C PRO A 387 6.21 20.94 -14.36
N TYR A 388 5.71 22.15 -14.59
CA TYR A 388 4.70 22.48 -15.59
C TYR A 388 5.36 23.37 -16.63
N LYS A 389 5.17 23.05 -17.92
CA LYS A 389 5.57 23.91 -19.04
C LYS A 389 4.54 23.75 -20.15
N THR A 390 3.92 24.84 -20.55
CA THR A 390 2.94 24.88 -21.64
C THR A 390 3.22 26.05 -22.55
N VAL A 391 3.37 25.79 -23.84
CA VAL A 391 3.35 26.82 -24.87
C VAL A 391 1.90 27.28 -25.03
N VAL A 392 1.64 28.57 -24.79
CA VAL A 392 0.30 29.15 -24.86
C VAL A 392 0.05 29.74 -26.25
N TRP A 393 1.04 30.40 -26.83
CA TRP A 393 0.95 30.95 -28.18
C TRP A 393 2.21 30.56 -28.95
N ASP A 394 2.02 29.78 -30.01
CA ASP A 394 3.07 29.23 -30.88
C ASP A 394 2.98 29.74 -32.33
N PHE A 395 1.89 30.47 -32.65
CA PHE A 395 1.61 31.07 -33.95
C PHE A 395 1.73 30.13 -35.17
N ASN A 396 1.75 28.81 -34.98
CA ASN A 396 1.94 27.80 -36.04
C ASN A 396 0.71 27.61 -36.94
N ASP A 397 -0.44 28.16 -36.54
CA ASP A 397 -1.69 28.11 -37.31
C ASP A 397 -1.79 29.18 -38.41
N GLY A 398 -0.77 30.04 -38.54
CA GLY A 398 -0.72 31.12 -39.53
C GLY A 398 -1.58 32.34 -39.17
N THR A 399 -2.09 32.44 -37.94
CA THR A 399 -2.87 33.58 -37.43
C THR A 399 -2.11 34.36 -36.37
N THR A 400 -2.62 35.53 -35.95
CA THR A 400 -2.08 36.26 -34.78
C THR A 400 -2.56 35.69 -33.45
N GLN A 401 -3.34 34.60 -33.47
CA GLN A 401 -3.91 33.92 -32.30
C GLN A 401 -4.64 34.86 -31.32
N GLY A 402 -5.28 35.90 -31.86
CA GLY A 402 -6.09 36.86 -31.09
C GLY A 402 -5.34 38.10 -30.59
N PHE A 403 -4.05 38.25 -30.94
CA PHE A 403 -3.30 39.48 -30.63
C PHE A 403 -3.76 40.67 -31.48
N VAL A 404 -4.03 41.79 -30.81
CA VAL A 404 -4.45 43.08 -31.40
C VAL A 404 -3.67 44.24 -30.77
N VAL A 405 -3.64 45.40 -31.44
CA VAL A 405 -3.06 46.63 -30.86
C VAL A 405 -4.09 47.26 -29.91
N ASN A 406 -3.71 47.50 -28.66
CA ASN A 406 -4.62 48.08 -27.67
C ASN A 406 -5.05 49.50 -28.08
N LYS A 407 -6.33 49.83 -27.85
CA LYS A 407 -6.90 51.15 -28.17
C LYS A 407 -6.23 52.30 -27.41
N ASP A 408 -5.69 52.04 -26.24
CA ASP A 408 -4.97 53.00 -25.39
C ASP A 408 -3.44 52.94 -25.59
N SER A 409 -2.94 52.14 -26.54
CA SER A 409 -1.52 52.14 -26.90
C SER A 409 -1.08 53.56 -27.31
N PRO A 410 0.04 54.09 -26.79
CA PRO A 410 0.57 55.40 -27.17
C PRO A 410 0.97 55.45 -28.65
N ILE A 411 1.18 54.28 -29.26
CA ILE A 411 1.59 54.10 -30.64
C ILE A 411 0.53 53.25 -31.35
N GLN A 412 -0.15 53.85 -32.32
CA GLN A 412 -1.29 53.26 -33.05
C GLN A 412 -0.93 52.88 -34.50
N SER A 413 0.27 53.24 -34.97
CA SER A 413 0.75 52.96 -36.33
C SER A 413 1.15 51.50 -36.57
N ILE A 414 1.10 50.67 -35.52
CA ILE A 414 1.60 49.30 -35.50
C ILE A 414 0.68 48.37 -36.29
N LYS A 415 1.28 47.42 -37.00
CA LYS A 415 0.56 46.35 -37.71
C LYS A 415 0.99 45.01 -37.17
N LEU A 416 0.00 44.19 -36.80
CA LEU A 416 0.19 42.80 -36.41
C LEU A 416 -0.20 41.87 -37.55
N SER A 417 0.64 40.86 -37.80
CA SER A 417 0.38 39.81 -38.79
C SER A 417 1.14 38.55 -38.39
N ASN A 418 0.73 37.39 -38.92
CA ASN A 418 1.57 36.20 -38.85
C ASN A 418 2.51 36.17 -40.06
N GLU A 419 3.79 35.91 -39.84
CA GLU A 419 4.77 35.66 -40.89
C GLU A 419 5.74 34.58 -40.43
N ASN A 420 5.95 33.55 -41.26
CA ASN A 420 6.78 32.39 -40.95
C ASN A 420 6.42 31.71 -39.62
N ASN A 421 5.12 31.58 -39.33
CA ASN A 421 4.61 31.00 -38.08
C ASN A 421 4.99 31.78 -36.81
N MET A 422 5.30 33.07 -36.91
CA MET A 422 5.60 33.94 -35.78
C MET A 422 4.68 35.18 -35.79
N LEU A 423 4.42 35.77 -34.62
CA LEU A 423 3.72 37.03 -34.51
C LEU A 423 4.64 38.19 -34.90
N LYS A 424 4.42 38.77 -36.07
CA LYS A 424 5.13 39.95 -36.55
C LYS A 424 4.50 41.24 -36.01
N ILE A 425 5.33 42.09 -35.42
CA ILE A 425 5.00 43.44 -34.97
C ILE A 425 5.77 44.44 -35.84
N ASP A 426 5.05 45.12 -36.75
CA ASP A 426 5.64 46.02 -37.75
C ASP A 426 5.32 47.50 -37.46
N GLY A 427 6.25 48.40 -37.78
CA GLY A 427 6.13 49.86 -37.56
C GLY A 427 6.70 50.36 -36.23
N MET A 428 7.68 49.65 -35.66
CA MET A 428 8.22 49.84 -34.32
C MET A 428 9.09 51.11 -34.14
N LYS A 429 9.31 51.91 -35.19
CA LYS A 429 10.10 53.15 -35.17
C LYS A 429 9.81 54.12 -34.02
N ASP A 430 8.58 54.18 -33.52
CA ASP A 430 8.20 55.09 -32.43
C ASP A 430 8.23 54.42 -31.05
N SER A 431 8.45 53.09 -30.99
CA SER A 431 8.43 52.25 -29.78
C SER A 431 9.85 51.93 -29.31
N LYS A 432 10.63 52.97 -28.99
CA LYS A 432 12.09 52.86 -28.79
C LYS A 432 12.59 52.74 -27.36
N ASP A 433 11.71 52.82 -26.37
CA ASP A 433 12.16 52.86 -24.99
C ASP A 433 12.48 51.47 -24.46
N VAL A 434 13.76 51.12 -24.43
CA VAL A 434 14.22 49.82 -23.94
C VAL A 434 14.57 49.81 -22.45
N SER A 435 14.19 50.86 -21.69
CA SER A 435 14.48 50.93 -20.26
C SER A 435 13.55 50.04 -19.42
N GLU A 436 14.05 49.55 -18.29
CA GLU A 436 13.27 48.72 -17.36
C GLU A 436 12.01 49.42 -16.83
N GLY A 437 12.02 50.76 -16.71
CA GLY A 437 10.98 51.51 -15.99
C GLY A 437 10.02 52.35 -16.84
N ASN A 438 10.32 52.58 -18.13
CA ASN A 438 9.51 53.46 -19.00
C ASN A 438 8.81 52.72 -20.16
N PHE A 439 8.54 51.42 -19.99
CA PHE A 439 7.78 50.60 -20.95
C PHE A 439 6.39 51.16 -21.29
N TRP A 440 5.85 52.09 -20.48
CA TRP A 440 4.59 52.80 -20.72
C TRP A 440 4.53 53.59 -22.03
N ALA A 441 5.70 54.03 -22.54
CA ALA A 441 5.83 54.79 -23.77
C ALA A 441 5.80 53.92 -25.04
N ASN A 442 5.94 52.60 -24.88
CA ASN A 442 6.00 51.64 -25.98
C ASN A 442 4.61 51.18 -26.45
N VAL A 443 4.58 50.50 -27.60
CA VAL A 443 3.37 49.86 -28.12
C VAL A 443 2.81 48.87 -27.10
N ARG A 444 1.48 48.85 -26.99
CA ARG A 444 0.72 47.87 -26.23
C ARG A 444 -0.03 46.96 -27.19
N ILE A 445 0.18 45.67 -27.05
CA ILE A 445 -0.57 44.63 -27.77
C ILE A 445 -1.16 43.65 -26.76
N SER A 446 -2.34 43.11 -27.05
CA SER A 446 -3.07 42.22 -26.14
C SER A 446 -3.68 41.05 -26.88
N ALA A 447 -3.77 39.91 -26.21
CA ALA A 447 -4.47 38.73 -26.68
C ALA A 447 -6.00 38.81 -26.44
N ASP A 448 -6.61 39.99 -26.59
CA ASP A 448 -8.02 40.25 -26.22
C ASP A 448 -9.02 39.38 -26.99
N GLU A 449 -8.66 38.96 -28.21
CA GLU A 449 -9.50 38.13 -29.09
C GLU A 449 -9.08 36.66 -29.08
N ALA A 450 -8.17 36.26 -28.18
CA ALA A 450 -7.70 34.88 -28.09
C ALA A 450 -8.81 33.95 -27.60
N THR A 451 -8.95 32.81 -28.28
CA THR A 451 -9.88 31.75 -27.86
C THR A 451 -9.24 30.77 -26.88
N ILE A 452 -7.91 30.71 -26.84
CA ILE A 452 -7.17 29.86 -25.91
C ILE A 452 -7.18 30.47 -24.50
N LYS A 453 -7.42 29.62 -23.51
CA LYS A 453 -7.54 30.01 -22.10
C LYS A 453 -6.82 28.98 -21.24
N PRO A 454 -5.48 29.02 -21.17
CA PRO A 454 -4.73 28.01 -20.42
C PRO A 454 -4.94 28.21 -18.93
N ASP A 455 -5.10 27.11 -18.20
CA ASP A 455 -4.84 27.09 -16.77
C ASP A 455 -3.34 27.42 -16.58
N ILE A 456 -3.00 28.35 -15.70
CA ILE A 456 -1.62 28.70 -15.33
C ILE A 456 -1.36 28.56 -13.83
N PHE A 457 -2.19 27.80 -13.11
CA PHE A 457 -1.94 27.44 -11.72
C PHE A 457 -0.52 26.88 -11.56
N GLY A 458 0.18 27.27 -10.51
CA GLY A 458 1.56 26.87 -10.25
C GLY A 458 2.63 27.48 -11.18
N ALA A 459 2.27 28.31 -12.16
CA ALA A 459 3.25 29.01 -12.98
C ALA A 459 4.21 29.86 -12.13
N GLY A 460 5.48 29.87 -12.52
CA GLY A 460 6.57 30.66 -11.94
C GLY A 460 7.11 31.71 -12.91
N GLU A 461 7.08 31.39 -14.21
CA GLU A 461 7.75 32.13 -15.27
C GLU A 461 6.88 32.18 -16.53
N LEU A 462 7.02 33.27 -17.27
CA LEU A 462 6.53 33.46 -18.63
C LEU A 462 7.74 33.69 -19.54
N MET A 463 7.99 32.77 -20.44
CA MET A 463 9.06 32.85 -21.44
C MET A 463 8.49 33.34 -22.77
N ILE A 464 9.22 34.22 -23.45
CA ILE A 464 8.82 34.77 -24.76
C ILE A 464 10.05 34.70 -25.66
N ASP A 465 9.95 33.95 -26.76
CA ASP A 465 10.99 33.95 -27.78
C ASP A 465 10.80 35.18 -28.66
N VAL A 466 11.88 35.94 -28.82
CA VAL A 466 11.91 37.16 -29.61
C VAL A 466 12.88 36.97 -30.76
N VAL A 467 12.39 37.25 -31.97
CA VAL A 467 13.18 37.13 -33.21
C VAL A 467 13.31 38.48 -33.89
N VAL A 468 14.53 38.81 -34.34
CA VAL A 468 14.89 40.06 -35.03
C VAL A 468 15.75 39.79 -36.27
N LEU A 469 15.81 40.75 -37.19
CA LEU A 469 16.60 40.63 -38.42
C LEU A 469 18.09 40.91 -38.20
N GLU A 470 18.41 41.81 -37.27
CA GLU A 470 19.77 42.11 -36.82
C GLU A 470 19.76 42.21 -35.29
N PRO A 471 20.81 41.76 -34.57
CA PRO A 471 20.87 41.84 -33.12
C PRO A 471 20.67 43.28 -32.62
N THR A 472 19.69 43.48 -31.76
CA THR A 472 19.30 44.79 -31.20
C THR A 472 18.90 44.62 -29.73
N THR A 473 18.67 45.73 -29.03
CA THR A 473 18.05 45.70 -27.71
C THR A 473 16.52 45.62 -27.86
N VAL A 474 15.88 44.65 -27.19
CA VAL A 474 14.43 44.52 -27.09
C VAL A 474 14.02 44.50 -25.61
N SER A 475 12.95 45.21 -25.25
CA SER A 475 12.36 45.17 -23.92
C SER A 475 10.90 44.72 -23.97
N ILE A 476 10.50 43.84 -23.04
CA ILE A 476 9.10 43.42 -22.89
C ILE A 476 8.68 43.49 -21.42
N ALA A 477 7.59 44.20 -21.16
CA ALA A 477 6.82 44.06 -19.91
C ALA A 477 5.48 43.38 -20.19
N ALA A 478 4.98 42.61 -19.23
CA ALA A 478 3.75 41.83 -19.41
C ALA A 478 2.73 42.05 -18.28
N VAL A 479 1.44 42.10 -18.63
CA VAL A 479 0.30 42.07 -17.70
C VAL A 479 -0.59 40.89 -18.08
N PRO A 480 -0.34 39.70 -17.50
CA PRO A 480 -1.28 38.58 -17.56
C PRO A 480 -2.61 38.95 -16.90
N GLN A 481 -3.74 38.42 -17.38
CA GLN A 481 -5.06 38.68 -16.80
C GLN A 481 -5.91 37.40 -16.73
N SER A 482 -6.82 37.34 -15.77
CA SER A 482 -7.86 36.31 -15.61
C SER A 482 -9.23 36.96 -15.39
N THR A 483 -10.24 36.18 -14.98
CA THR A 483 -11.60 36.71 -14.76
C THR A 483 -11.66 37.67 -13.57
N ASN A 484 -10.96 37.33 -12.48
CA ASN A 484 -10.92 38.04 -11.21
C ASN A 484 -9.65 38.89 -11.08
N HIS A 485 -8.57 38.57 -11.79
CA HIS A 485 -7.32 39.33 -11.78
C HIS A 485 -7.19 40.17 -13.06
N GLY A 486 -7.72 41.40 -12.99
CA GLY A 486 -7.70 42.35 -14.10
C GLY A 486 -6.33 43.00 -14.33
N TRP A 487 -6.12 44.22 -13.82
CA TRP A 487 -4.90 45.00 -14.09
C TRP A 487 -4.00 45.14 -12.85
N ALA A 488 -2.75 44.70 -12.97
CA ALA A 488 -1.65 45.11 -12.09
C ALA A 488 -0.47 45.60 -12.94
N ASN A 489 0.17 46.69 -12.48
CA ASN A 489 1.32 47.25 -13.20
C ASN A 489 2.49 46.25 -13.16
N PRO A 490 3.19 46.03 -14.28
CA PRO A 490 4.49 45.36 -14.26
C PRO A 490 5.46 46.17 -13.40
N ASN A 491 6.33 45.49 -12.65
CA ASN A 491 7.35 46.16 -11.84
C ASN A 491 8.50 46.67 -12.72
N ARG A 492 8.85 45.92 -13.78
CA ARG A 492 9.85 46.31 -14.80
C ARG A 492 9.62 45.57 -16.12
N ALA A 493 10.23 46.08 -17.20
CA ALA A 493 10.43 45.31 -18.43
C ALA A 493 11.69 44.43 -18.33
N VAL A 494 11.63 43.24 -18.91
CA VAL A 494 12.79 42.36 -19.11
C VAL A 494 13.45 42.71 -20.44
N ILE A 495 14.78 42.68 -20.49
CA ILE A 495 15.57 43.21 -21.60
C ILE A 495 16.44 42.10 -22.19
N ALA A 496 16.44 41.98 -23.51
CA ALA A 496 17.40 41.21 -24.29
C ALA A 496 18.31 42.22 -25.00
N THR A 497 19.61 42.06 -24.83
CA THR A 497 20.64 42.86 -25.47
C THR A 497 21.18 42.15 -26.71
N PRO A 498 21.91 42.83 -27.62
CA PRO A 498 22.45 42.19 -28.82
C PRO A 498 23.28 40.92 -28.57
N ASP A 499 23.92 40.79 -27.40
CA ASP A 499 24.75 39.63 -27.05
C ASP A 499 23.93 38.39 -26.65
N ASP A 500 22.64 38.57 -26.33
CA ASP A 500 21.74 37.47 -25.92
C ASP A 500 21.15 36.73 -27.13
N PHE A 501 21.29 37.29 -28.34
CA PHE A 501 20.70 36.76 -29.56
C PHE A 501 21.60 35.72 -30.27
N ALA A 502 21.02 34.56 -30.58
CA ALA A 502 21.67 33.50 -31.35
C ALA A 502 21.24 33.50 -32.82
N LEU A 503 22.20 33.35 -33.74
CA LEU A 503 21.95 33.25 -35.18
C LEU A 503 21.24 31.93 -35.54
N GLN A 504 20.13 32.05 -36.25
CA GLN A 504 19.32 30.94 -36.74
C GLN A 504 19.70 30.53 -38.17
N LEU A 505 19.28 29.32 -38.56
CA LEU A 505 19.58 28.74 -39.88
C LEU A 505 19.00 29.55 -41.07
N ASP A 506 17.92 30.28 -40.83
CA ASP A 506 17.25 31.11 -41.83
C ASP A 506 17.83 32.54 -41.93
N GLY A 507 18.85 32.84 -41.11
CA GLY A 507 19.53 34.13 -41.07
C GLY A 507 18.92 35.15 -40.11
N THR A 508 17.88 34.78 -39.35
CA THR A 508 17.33 35.61 -38.27
C THR A 508 18.10 35.40 -36.95
N TYR A 509 17.80 36.21 -35.93
CA TYR A 509 18.42 36.12 -34.61
C TYR A 509 17.35 35.99 -33.54
N GLU A 510 17.53 35.05 -32.60
CA GLU A 510 16.54 34.72 -31.56
C GLU A 510 17.11 34.85 -30.15
N ALA A 511 16.31 35.36 -29.21
CA ALA A 511 16.59 35.35 -27.78
C ALA A 511 15.31 35.05 -26.98
N THR A 512 15.43 34.32 -25.86
CA THR A 512 14.31 34.05 -24.94
C THR A 512 14.32 35.04 -23.78
N LEU A 513 13.25 35.81 -23.63
CA LEU A 513 13.01 36.67 -22.47
C LEU A 513 12.25 35.90 -21.38
N ILE A 514 12.73 35.94 -20.13
CA ILE A 514 12.07 35.29 -18.99
C ILE A 514 11.46 36.35 -18.07
N ILE A 515 10.14 36.39 -17.98
CA ILE A 515 9.36 37.25 -17.09
C ILE A 515 8.94 36.45 -15.87
N THR A 516 9.41 36.84 -14.68
CA THR A 516 9.12 36.18 -13.41
C THR A 516 7.93 36.82 -12.69
N LYS A 517 7.49 36.21 -11.58
CA LYS A 517 6.49 36.79 -10.67
C LYS A 517 6.87 38.18 -10.14
N ASP A 518 8.16 38.40 -9.92
CA ASP A 518 8.68 39.69 -9.45
C ASP A 518 8.58 40.77 -10.55
N ASP A 519 8.58 40.38 -11.81
CA ASP A 519 8.47 41.30 -12.95
C ASP A 519 7.00 41.63 -13.26
N ALA A 520 6.13 40.63 -13.22
CA ALA A 520 4.71 40.72 -13.52
C ALA A 520 3.84 40.20 -12.36
N PRO A 521 3.41 41.05 -11.41
CA PRO A 521 2.67 40.62 -10.21
C PRO A 521 1.38 39.84 -10.48
N ASN A 522 0.68 40.14 -11.58
CA ASN A 522 -0.51 39.38 -11.98
C ASN A 522 -0.21 37.92 -12.34
N LEU A 523 1.02 37.59 -12.76
CA LEU A 523 1.41 36.20 -12.98
C LEU A 523 1.29 35.40 -11.68
N GLU A 524 1.74 35.96 -10.56
CA GLU A 524 1.61 35.32 -9.24
C GLU A 524 0.16 35.23 -8.78
N ALA A 525 -0.60 36.32 -8.93
CA ALA A 525 -1.99 36.38 -8.50
C ALA A 525 -2.84 35.28 -9.17
N ILE A 526 -2.70 35.11 -10.49
CA ILE A 526 -3.42 34.07 -11.24
C ILE A 526 -2.85 32.69 -10.94
N ALA A 527 -1.52 32.54 -10.90
CA ALA A 527 -0.88 31.25 -10.68
C ALA A 527 -1.09 30.65 -9.29
N THR A 528 -1.58 31.44 -8.32
CA THR A 528 -1.85 30.99 -6.95
C THR A 528 -3.33 30.93 -6.59
N ASP A 529 -4.22 31.44 -7.44
CA ASP A 529 -5.66 31.46 -7.20
C ASP A 529 -6.29 30.11 -7.60
N THR A 530 -6.78 29.36 -6.62
CA THR A 530 -7.40 28.05 -6.83
C THR A 530 -8.78 28.10 -7.50
N SER A 531 -9.38 29.30 -7.58
CA SER A 531 -10.72 29.52 -8.14
C SER A 531 -10.71 30.25 -9.49
N ASP A 532 -9.60 30.91 -9.84
CA ASP A 532 -9.44 31.67 -11.08
C ASP A 532 -7.99 31.70 -11.56
N ASN A 533 -7.49 30.53 -11.94
CA ASN A 533 -6.16 30.29 -12.49
C ASN A 533 -6.12 30.28 -14.02
N THR A 534 -7.21 30.63 -14.69
CA THR A 534 -7.30 30.61 -16.15
C THR A 534 -6.82 31.94 -16.72
N LEU A 535 -5.75 31.92 -17.49
CA LEU A 535 -5.26 33.08 -18.24
C LEU A 535 -6.28 33.40 -19.35
N THR A 536 -6.92 34.56 -19.27
CA THR A 536 -7.91 35.00 -20.26
C THR A 536 -7.36 36.02 -21.23
N ASN A 537 -6.27 36.71 -20.87
CA ASN A 537 -5.60 37.70 -21.70
C ASN A 537 -4.15 37.91 -21.23
N ILE A 538 -3.31 38.46 -22.10
CA ILE A 538 -2.01 39.01 -21.75
C ILE A 538 -1.77 40.30 -22.52
N ILE A 539 -1.29 41.34 -21.84
CA ILE A 539 -0.92 42.62 -22.46
C ILE A 539 0.60 42.73 -22.44
N LEU A 540 1.21 42.97 -23.60
CA LEU A 540 2.66 43.13 -23.77
C LEU A 540 2.98 44.57 -24.14
N PHE A 541 4.02 45.12 -23.50
CA PHE A 541 4.62 46.41 -23.81
C PHE A 541 5.96 46.16 -24.48
N VAL A 542 6.08 46.43 -25.78
CA VAL A 542 7.25 45.99 -26.58
C VAL A 542 8.08 47.18 -27.05
N GLY A 543 9.33 47.29 -26.59
CA GLY A 543 10.27 48.34 -27.00
C GLY A 543 11.44 47.78 -27.81
N VAL A 544 11.93 48.52 -28.80
CA VAL A 544 13.10 48.13 -29.62
C VAL A 544 13.92 49.34 -30.08
N GLU A 545 15.24 49.26 -29.96
CA GLU A 545 16.10 50.44 -30.16
C GLU A 545 16.30 50.83 -31.64
N ASN A 546 16.58 49.86 -32.51
CA ASN A 546 17.04 50.11 -33.88
C ASN A 546 16.36 49.29 -35.00
N GLU A 547 15.27 48.58 -34.69
CA GLU A 547 14.51 47.80 -35.66
C GLU A 547 13.12 48.39 -35.90
N ASP A 548 12.59 48.21 -37.11
CA ASP A 548 11.20 48.59 -37.45
C ASP A 548 10.23 47.41 -37.28
N THR A 549 10.77 46.19 -37.15
CA THR A 549 10.02 44.95 -37.05
C THR A 549 10.60 44.07 -35.93
N VAL A 550 9.73 43.51 -35.09
CA VAL A 550 10.07 42.49 -34.09
C VAL A 550 9.11 41.31 -34.27
N TYR A 551 9.60 40.09 -34.13
CA TYR A 551 8.80 38.87 -34.13
C TYR A 551 8.75 38.29 -32.73
N ILE A 552 7.60 37.73 -32.35
CA ILE A 552 7.39 36.99 -31.10
C ILE A 552 6.95 35.57 -31.45
N ASP A 553 7.53 34.60 -30.75
CA ASP A 553 7.16 33.19 -30.85
C ASP A 553 7.13 32.51 -29.46
N ASN A 554 6.54 31.32 -29.39
CA ASN A 554 6.50 30.40 -28.25
C ASN A 554 6.31 31.07 -26.89
N ILE A 555 5.27 31.90 -26.74
CA ILE A 555 4.91 32.44 -25.42
C ILE A 555 4.54 31.27 -24.52
N THR A 556 5.40 30.98 -23.56
CA THR A 556 5.38 29.75 -22.78
C THR A 556 5.25 30.08 -21.31
N VAL A 557 4.38 29.37 -20.60
CA VAL A 557 4.26 29.48 -19.15
C VAL A 557 4.90 28.24 -18.54
N SER A 558 5.84 28.43 -17.61
CA SER A 558 6.49 27.36 -16.86
C SER A 558 6.38 27.58 -15.35
N GLY A 559 6.47 26.52 -14.56
CA GLY A 559 6.42 26.60 -13.10
C GLY A 559 6.36 25.24 -12.44
N ASN A 560 5.87 25.24 -11.19
CA ASN A 560 5.75 24.06 -10.35
C ASN A 560 4.29 23.99 -9.85
N ARG A 561 3.52 23.03 -10.38
CA ARG A 561 2.11 22.81 -10.01
C ARG A 561 1.99 21.88 -8.84
N THR A 562 1.30 22.30 -7.79
CA THR A 562 0.84 21.37 -6.77
C THR A 562 -0.14 20.39 -7.41
N VAL A 563 0.28 19.16 -7.68
CA VAL A 563 -0.63 18.09 -8.09
C VAL A 563 -1.21 17.52 -6.82
N VAL A 564 -2.46 17.94 -6.53
CA VAL A 564 -3.33 17.10 -5.73
C VAL A 564 -3.68 15.92 -6.63
N GLU A 565 -3.03 14.77 -6.44
CA GLU A 565 -3.46 13.52 -7.06
C GLU A 565 -4.94 13.34 -6.69
N GLN A 566 -5.82 13.60 -7.65
CA GLN A 566 -7.22 13.25 -7.49
C GLN A 566 -7.27 11.74 -7.69
N PRO A 567 -7.72 10.96 -6.70
CA PRO A 567 -7.77 9.52 -6.85
C PRO A 567 -8.57 9.16 -8.11
N VAL A 568 -7.99 8.29 -8.93
CA VAL A 568 -8.66 7.75 -10.12
C VAL A 568 -10.00 7.17 -9.68
N LYS A 569 -11.08 7.82 -10.10
CA LYS A 569 -12.43 7.46 -9.69
C LYS A 569 -13.04 6.55 -10.74
N ASN A 570 -13.18 5.27 -10.40
CA ASN A 570 -13.94 4.32 -11.19
C ASN A 570 -15.45 4.52 -10.97
N ASP A 571 -16.26 4.12 -11.95
CA ASP A 571 -17.69 3.91 -11.75
C ASP A 571 -17.91 2.72 -10.80
N PRO A 572 -19.11 2.59 -10.18
CA PRO A 572 -19.38 1.55 -9.19
C PRO A 572 -18.97 0.17 -9.70
N LEU A 573 -18.29 -0.60 -8.84
CA LEU A 573 -17.76 -1.91 -9.24
C LEU A 573 -18.89 -2.86 -9.67
N GLY A 574 -20.04 -2.81 -8.99
CA GLY A 574 -21.13 -3.73 -9.23
C GLY A 574 -20.81 -5.14 -8.76
N THR A 575 -21.80 -6.03 -8.87
CA THR A 575 -21.61 -7.44 -8.56
C THR A 575 -21.02 -8.16 -9.77
N ALA A 576 -20.02 -9.02 -9.55
CA ALA A 576 -19.47 -9.86 -10.60
C ALA A 576 -20.56 -10.69 -11.27
N MET A 577 -20.76 -10.52 -12.58
CA MET A 577 -21.84 -11.18 -13.32
C MET A 577 -21.40 -11.58 -14.74
N LEU A 578 -21.90 -12.72 -15.21
CA LEU A 578 -21.87 -13.17 -16.61
C LEU A 578 -23.29 -13.64 -17.01
N PRO A 579 -23.86 -13.20 -18.15
CA PRO A 579 -23.29 -12.25 -19.10
C PRO A 579 -23.05 -10.85 -18.48
N SER A 580 -21.99 -10.16 -18.91
CA SER A 580 -21.75 -8.76 -18.54
C SER A 580 -22.20 -7.85 -19.69
N ASP A 581 -23.27 -7.10 -19.49
CA ASP A 581 -23.88 -6.16 -20.45
C ASP A 581 -23.82 -4.69 -19.98
N PHE A 582 -23.36 -4.44 -18.75
CA PHE A 582 -23.14 -3.12 -18.15
C PHE A 582 -24.35 -2.17 -18.11
N GLU A 583 -25.57 -2.66 -18.41
CA GLU A 583 -26.80 -1.87 -18.46
C GLU A 583 -27.27 -1.35 -17.09
N ASP A 584 -26.75 -1.91 -16.01
CA ASP A 584 -27.00 -1.44 -14.64
C ASP A 584 -26.12 -0.25 -14.23
N MET A 585 -25.35 0.31 -15.17
CA MET A 585 -24.41 1.42 -14.95
C MET A 585 -23.30 1.09 -13.94
N THR A 586 -23.04 -0.19 -13.71
CA THR A 586 -21.92 -0.67 -12.91
C THR A 586 -20.92 -1.42 -13.79
N ARG A 587 -19.72 -1.64 -13.26
CA ARG A 587 -18.69 -2.43 -13.92
C ARG A 587 -18.94 -3.94 -13.82
N GLN A 588 -20.03 -4.38 -13.19
CA GLN A 588 -20.42 -5.79 -13.05
C GLN A 588 -19.25 -6.70 -12.59
N GLY A 589 -18.49 -6.23 -11.60
CA GLY A 589 -17.34 -6.89 -11.00
C GLY A 589 -16.04 -6.85 -11.81
N TRP A 590 -16.02 -6.21 -12.98
CA TRP A 590 -14.80 -5.98 -13.73
C TRP A 590 -13.98 -4.87 -13.10
N ASP A 591 -12.73 -5.19 -12.75
CA ASP A 591 -11.77 -4.26 -12.21
C ASP A 591 -10.41 -4.37 -12.91
N TRP A 592 -9.51 -3.45 -12.60
CA TRP A 592 -8.12 -3.63 -12.96
C TRP A 592 -7.51 -4.79 -12.19
N ASP A 593 -6.78 -5.65 -12.90
CA ASP A 593 -5.87 -6.55 -12.23
C ASP A 593 -4.75 -5.74 -11.54
N GLN A 594 -4.25 -6.25 -10.42
CA GLN A 594 -3.19 -5.58 -9.66
C GLN A 594 -1.92 -5.38 -10.52
N SER A 595 -1.68 -6.30 -11.46
CA SER A 595 -0.57 -6.25 -12.43
C SER A 595 -0.89 -5.48 -13.71
N SER A 596 -2.08 -4.87 -13.83
CA SER A 596 -2.45 -4.09 -15.02
C SER A 596 -1.47 -2.93 -15.22
N GLY A 597 -0.94 -2.82 -16.46
CA GLY A 597 -0.08 -1.73 -16.89
C GLY A 597 -0.83 -0.41 -17.09
N VAL A 598 -2.17 -0.46 -17.08
CA VAL A 598 -3.06 0.70 -17.16
C VAL A 598 -4.06 0.64 -16.01
N LYS A 599 -4.19 1.75 -15.28
CA LYS A 599 -5.17 1.91 -14.19
C LYS A 599 -5.92 3.23 -14.29
N SER A 600 -6.31 3.64 -15.50
CA SER A 600 -7.18 4.80 -15.69
C SER A 600 -8.56 4.54 -15.10
N ALA A 601 -9.41 5.57 -15.01
CA ALA A 601 -10.78 5.37 -14.56
C ALA A 601 -11.49 4.34 -15.47
N LEU A 602 -12.06 3.30 -14.85
CA LEU A 602 -13.01 2.39 -15.47
C LEU A 602 -14.39 3.03 -15.37
N THR A 603 -14.97 3.39 -16.51
CA THR A 603 -16.24 4.14 -16.58
C THR A 603 -17.25 3.45 -17.48
N ILE A 604 -18.54 3.51 -17.14
CA ILE A 604 -19.63 3.00 -17.98
C ILE A 604 -20.13 4.12 -18.88
N GLN A 605 -20.11 3.88 -20.20
CA GLN A 605 -20.53 4.85 -21.20
C GLN A 605 -21.47 4.23 -22.22
N GLU A 606 -22.39 5.03 -22.76
CA GLU A 606 -23.21 4.64 -23.90
C GLU A 606 -22.30 4.42 -25.13
N SER A 607 -22.45 3.27 -25.77
CA SER A 607 -21.68 2.81 -26.92
C SER A 607 -22.59 1.97 -27.82
N ASN A 608 -22.87 2.46 -29.03
CA ASN A 608 -23.65 1.75 -30.05
C ASN A 608 -25.06 1.34 -29.58
N GLY A 609 -25.69 2.18 -28.74
CA GLY A 609 -27.03 1.93 -28.19
C GLY A 609 -27.10 0.93 -27.03
N SER A 610 -25.96 0.58 -26.43
CA SER A 610 -25.82 -0.18 -25.17
C SER A 610 -24.89 0.56 -24.21
N HIS A 611 -24.79 0.15 -22.95
CA HIS A 611 -23.76 0.61 -22.04
C HIS A 611 -22.54 -0.31 -22.10
N ALA A 612 -21.34 0.26 -22.08
CA ALA A 612 -20.10 -0.51 -22.17
C ALA A 612 -19.09 -0.04 -21.11
N LEU A 613 -18.33 -0.99 -20.56
CA LEU A 613 -17.17 -0.70 -19.74
C LEU A 613 -16.10 -0.05 -20.59
N SER A 614 -15.60 1.13 -20.19
CA SER A 614 -14.66 1.92 -20.97
C SER A 614 -13.50 2.45 -20.15
N TRP A 615 -12.36 2.63 -20.80
CA TRP A 615 -11.14 3.13 -20.18
C TRP A 615 -10.22 3.80 -21.20
N GLU A 616 -9.36 4.70 -20.74
CA GLU A 616 -8.37 5.37 -21.58
C GLU A 616 -7.07 4.57 -21.59
N VAL A 617 -6.47 4.44 -22.77
CA VAL A 617 -5.17 3.78 -22.95
C VAL A 617 -4.28 4.65 -23.80
N GLN A 618 -3.05 4.81 -23.35
CA GLN A 618 -1.92 5.18 -24.19
C GLN A 618 -0.83 4.15 -23.92
N TYR A 619 -0.41 3.43 -24.96
CA TYR A 619 0.76 2.57 -24.81
C TYR A 619 2.03 3.42 -24.87
N PRO A 620 3.07 3.09 -24.09
CA PRO A 620 4.30 3.85 -24.06
C PRO A 620 4.98 3.82 -25.43
N ASP A 621 5.73 4.86 -25.78
CA ASP A 621 6.51 4.88 -27.01
C ASP A 621 7.72 3.92 -26.92
N VAL A 622 8.23 3.68 -25.70
CA VAL A 622 9.26 2.67 -25.38
C VAL A 622 8.61 1.46 -24.74
N LYS A 623 8.61 0.31 -25.44
CA LYS A 623 7.85 -0.87 -25.04
C LYS A 623 8.62 -1.74 -24.02
N PRO A 624 7.94 -2.27 -22.98
CA PRO A 624 8.49 -3.38 -22.21
C PRO A 624 8.62 -4.64 -23.09
N ILE A 625 9.52 -5.56 -22.71
CA ILE A 625 9.73 -6.86 -23.37
C ILE A 625 8.55 -7.78 -23.05
N ASP A 626 8.02 -7.69 -21.83
CA ASP A 626 6.70 -8.23 -21.51
C ASP A 626 5.63 -7.27 -22.05
N ASN A 627 5.06 -7.60 -23.20
CA ASN A 627 3.99 -6.82 -23.82
C ASN A 627 2.74 -6.72 -22.92
N TRP A 628 2.59 -7.60 -21.92
CA TRP A 628 1.50 -7.51 -20.95
C TRP A 628 1.81 -6.49 -19.84
N ALA A 629 3.06 -6.12 -19.59
CA ALA A 629 3.44 -5.20 -18.51
C ALA A 629 2.88 -3.79 -18.71
N SER A 630 2.69 -3.38 -19.97
CA SER A 630 1.98 -2.14 -20.34
C SER A 630 0.51 -2.37 -20.73
N ALA A 631 0.02 -3.60 -20.67
CA ALA A 631 -1.32 -3.95 -21.11
C ALA A 631 -2.38 -3.55 -20.07
N PRO A 632 -3.52 -2.99 -20.50
CA PRO A 632 -4.77 -3.09 -19.77
C PRO A 632 -5.08 -4.56 -19.46
N ARG A 633 -5.23 -4.88 -18.18
CA ARG A 633 -5.63 -6.21 -17.69
C ARG A 633 -6.91 -6.06 -16.90
N LEU A 634 -8.03 -6.39 -17.53
CA LEU A 634 -9.33 -6.41 -16.86
C LEU A 634 -9.55 -7.77 -16.23
N ILE A 635 -9.92 -7.78 -14.97
CA ILE A 635 -10.21 -9.01 -14.22
C ILE A 635 -11.64 -8.98 -13.68
N LEU A 636 -12.36 -10.06 -13.90
CA LEU A 636 -13.60 -10.40 -13.23
C LEU A 636 -13.26 -11.43 -12.14
N ARG A 637 -13.14 -10.97 -10.89
CA ARG A 637 -12.70 -11.80 -9.75
C ARG A 637 -13.84 -12.58 -9.13
N ASN A 638 -13.53 -13.77 -8.63
CA ASN A 638 -14.42 -14.62 -7.82
C ASN A 638 -15.80 -14.91 -8.45
N ILE A 639 -15.91 -14.87 -9.78
CA ILE A 639 -17.16 -15.17 -10.48
C ILE A 639 -17.60 -16.62 -10.28
N ASN A 640 -16.65 -17.53 -10.04
CA ASN A 640 -16.89 -18.96 -9.80
C ASN A 640 -17.84 -19.58 -10.86
N ALA A 641 -17.72 -19.13 -12.10
CA ALA A 641 -18.58 -19.56 -13.19
C ALA A 641 -18.16 -20.94 -13.70
N THR A 642 -19.10 -21.67 -14.30
CA THR A 642 -18.79 -22.87 -15.08
C THR A 642 -19.24 -22.63 -16.51
N ARG A 643 -18.46 -23.12 -17.49
CA ARG A 643 -18.82 -22.94 -18.91
C ARG A 643 -20.03 -23.79 -19.31
N GLY A 644 -20.32 -24.88 -18.60
CA GLY A 644 -21.35 -25.84 -18.99
C GLY A 644 -21.09 -26.39 -20.41
N ASP A 645 -22.14 -26.62 -21.18
CA ASP A 645 -22.04 -27.10 -22.57
C ASP A 645 -21.61 -25.99 -23.56
N ASN A 646 -21.37 -24.77 -23.09
CA ASN A 646 -20.92 -23.68 -23.94
C ASN A 646 -19.48 -23.91 -24.41
N LYS A 647 -19.20 -23.51 -25.65
CA LYS A 647 -17.91 -23.71 -26.30
C LYS A 647 -17.08 -22.45 -26.36
N TYR A 648 -17.72 -21.29 -26.39
CA TYR A 648 -17.04 -20.01 -26.59
C TYR A 648 -17.26 -19.09 -25.40
N LEU A 649 -16.26 -18.24 -25.09
CA LEU A 649 -16.47 -16.98 -24.40
C LEU A 649 -16.40 -15.86 -25.46
N ALA A 650 -17.45 -15.06 -25.59
CA ALA A 650 -17.57 -14.02 -26.60
C ALA A 650 -17.93 -12.67 -25.98
N PHE A 651 -17.54 -11.58 -26.65
CA PHE A 651 -17.83 -10.20 -26.27
C PHE A 651 -17.72 -9.23 -27.45
N ASP A 652 -18.35 -8.06 -27.32
CA ASP A 652 -18.17 -6.92 -28.22
C ASP A 652 -17.05 -6.02 -27.70
N PHE A 653 -16.17 -5.59 -28.61
CA PHE A 653 -15.04 -4.73 -28.30
C PHE A 653 -15.04 -3.52 -29.23
N TYR A 654 -14.90 -2.32 -28.67
CA TYR A 654 -14.92 -1.09 -29.45
C TYR A 654 -13.69 -0.22 -29.23
N LEU A 655 -13.27 0.50 -30.27
CA LEU A 655 -12.15 1.43 -30.24
C LEU A 655 -12.58 2.84 -30.68
N ASN A 656 -12.17 3.84 -29.88
CA ASN A 656 -12.22 5.26 -30.22
C ASN A 656 -10.79 5.86 -30.17
N PRO A 657 -9.97 5.65 -31.21
CA PRO A 657 -8.57 6.06 -31.21
C PRO A 657 -8.41 7.56 -31.48
N SER A 658 -7.59 8.21 -30.65
CA SER A 658 -6.94 9.49 -30.97
C SER A 658 -5.69 9.28 -31.85
N ARG A 659 -5.01 8.14 -31.69
CA ARG A 659 -3.86 7.69 -32.49
C ARG A 659 -3.90 6.17 -32.66
N ALA A 660 -3.77 5.67 -33.89
CA ALA A 660 -3.75 4.23 -34.20
C ALA A 660 -3.24 3.98 -35.62
N ASN A 661 -2.01 4.42 -35.91
CA ASN A 661 -1.46 4.43 -37.26
C ASN A 661 -0.59 3.21 -37.59
N LYS A 662 -0.11 2.46 -36.59
CA LYS A 662 0.78 1.29 -36.79
C LYS A 662 0.56 0.19 -35.76
N GLY A 663 0.95 -1.04 -36.11
CA GLY A 663 0.95 -2.21 -35.22
C GLY A 663 -0.42 -2.86 -35.04
N SER A 664 -0.53 -3.73 -34.02
CA SER A 664 -1.75 -4.46 -33.67
C SER A 664 -2.06 -4.41 -32.17
N LEU A 665 -3.34 -4.62 -31.83
CA LEU A 665 -3.76 -4.96 -30.47
C LEU A 665 -4.06 -6.46 -30.41
N ALA A 666 -3.43 -7.15 -29.46
CA ALA A 666 -3.57 -8.58 -29.24
C ALA A 666 -4.40 -8.85 -27.98
N ILE A 667 -5.64 -9.31 -28.16
CA ILE A 667 -6.52 -9.65 -27.04
C ILE A 667 -6.28 -11.10 -26.64
N ASN A 668 -6.00 -11.33 -25.36
CA ASN A 668 -5.73 -12.63 -24.76
C ASN A 668 -6.71 -12.92 -23.62
N LEU A 669 -7.01 -14.21 -23.41
CA LEU A 669 -7.96 -14.67 -22.41
C LEU A 669 -7.31 -15.68 -21.46
N ALA A 670 -7.47 -15.47 -20.16
CA ALA A 670 -7.02 -16.41 -19.14
C ALA A 670 -8.07 -16.61 -18.03
N PHE A 671 -8.03 -17.80 -17.42
CA PHE A 671 -8.90 -18.19 -16.33
C PHE A 671 -8.09 -18.67 -15.13
N ALA A 672 -8.66 -18.58 -13.92
CA ALA A 672 -8.07 -19.16 -12.71
C ALA A 672 -8.87 -20.37 -12.17
N PRO A 673 -8.77 -21.56 -12.79
CA PRO A 673 -9.41 -22.78 -12.30
C PRO A 673 -8.57 -23.46 -11.20
N PRO A 674 -8.98 -23.46 -9.92
CA PRO A 674 -8.15 -24.02 -8.83
C PRO A 674 -7.77 -25.49 -9.04
N SER A 675 -8.61 -26.24 -9.75
CA SER A 675 -8.39 -27.66 -10.07
C SER A 675 -7.29 -27.93 -11.11
N LEU A 676 -6.87 -26.94 -11.91
CA LEU A 676 -5.89 -27.09 -13.00
C LEU A 676 -4.60 -26.27 -12.76
N GLY A 677 -4.39 -25.82 -11.51
CA GLY A 677 -3.39 -24.81 -11.17
C GLY A 677 -3.90 -23.39 -11.42
N TYR A 678 -3.20 -22.38 -10.89
CA TYR A 678 -3.73 -21.02 -10.77
C TYR A 678 -4.12 -20.32 -12.08
N TRP A 679 -3.48 -20.63 -13.21
CA TRP A 679 -3.79 -19.98 -14.50
C TRP A 679 -3.91 -21.00 -15.64
N ALA A 680 -4.98 -20.85 -16.43
CA ALA A 680 -5.26 -21.58 -17.66
C ALA A 680 -5.56 -20.56 -18.77
N GLN A 681 -4.65 -20.43 -19.73
CA GLN A 681 -4.74 -19.46 -20.82
C GLN A 681 -5.26 -20.13 -22.09
N GLU A 682 -6.09 -19.43 -22.86
CA GLU A 682 -6.46 -19.87 -24.20
C GLU A 682 -5.27 -19.73 -25.16
N SER A 683 -5.14 -20.67 -26.10
CA SER A 683 -3.96 -20.80 -26.96
C SER A 683 -3.95 -19.87 -28.17
N ASP A 684 -5.11 -19.43 -28.65
CA ASP A 684 -5.24 -18.46 -29.74
C ASP A 684 -5.25 -17.01 -29.18
N THR A 685 -5.02 -16.04 -30.07
CA THR A 685 -5.05 -14.61 -29.76
C THR A 685 -5.93 -13.91 -30.79
N TYR A 686 -6.77 -12.97 -30.35
CA TYR A 686 -7.58 -12.15 -31.27
C TYR A 686 -6.84 -10.86 -31.62
N ASN A 687 -6.43 -10.72 -32.88
CA ASN A 687 -5.59 -9.61 -33.34
C ASN A 687 -6.39 -8.54 -34.11
N ILE A 688 -6.23 -7.28 -33.70
CA ILE A 688 -6.81 -6.10 -34.35
C ILE A 688 -5.68 -5.29 -35.03
N PRO A 689 -5.53 -5.34 -36.36
CA PRO A 689 -4.51 -4.56 -37.08
C PRO A 689 -4.93 -3.09 -37.21
N LEU A 690 -4.15 -2.17 -36.61
CA LEU A 690 -4.51 -0.76 -36.51
C LEU A 690 -4.42 -0.02 -37.86
N GLU A 691 -3.46 -0.41 -38.71
CA GLU A 691 -3.26 0.17 -40.04
C GLU A 691 -4.50 0.03 -40.95
N SER A 692 -5.35 -0.96 -40.69
CA SER A 692 -6.55 -1.25 -41.48
C SER A 692 -7.83 -0.63 -40.91
N LEU A 693 -7.78 0.04 -39.75
CA LEU A 693 -8.98 0.62 -39.11
C LEU A 693 -9.71 1.59 -40.02
N SER A 694 -8.98 2.43 -40.76
CA SER A 694 -9.54 3.42 -41.69
C SER A 694 -10.42 2.82 -42.81
N GLN A 695 -10.32 1.51 -43.05
CA GLN A 695 -11.09 0.79 -44.08
C GLN A 695 -12.38 0.17 -43.53
N LEU A 696 -12.57 0.14 -42.21
CA LEU A 696 -13.76 -0.43 -41.57
C LEU A 696 -14.90 0.59 -41.46
N SER A 697 -16.12 0.11 -41.59
CA SER A 697 -17.31 0.90 -41.27
C SER A 697 -17.42 1.11 -39.76
N LYS A 698 -17.73 2.33 -39.34
CA LYS A 698 -17.95 2.70 -37.94
C LYS A 698 -19.41 2.49 -37.52
N THR A 699 -19.64 2.35 -36.22
CA THR A 699 -20.97 2.43 -35.60
C THR A 699 -21.58 3.82 -35.78
N ASN A 700 -22.87 3.99 -35.45
CA ASN A 700 -23.54 5.29 -35.52
C ASN A 700 -22.86 6.35 -34.63
N ASP A 701 -22.22 5.91 -33.55
CA ASP A 701 -21.53 6.76 -32.58
C ASP A 701 -20.04 6.95 -32.93
N GLY A 702 -19.62 6.50 -34.12
CA GLY A 702 -18.28 6.73 -34.65
C GLY A 702 -17.19 5.77 -34.19
N LEU A 703 -17.57 4.66 -33.52
CA LEU A 703 -16.65 3.67 -32.96
C LEU A 703 -16.29 2.57 -33.98
N TYR A 704 -15.07 2.02 -33.90
CA TYR A 704 -14.74 0.77 -34.60
C TYR A 704 -15.21 -0.42 -33.76
N HIS A 705 -15.89 -1.39 -34.36
CA HIS A 705 -16.52 -2.51 -33.65
C HIS A 705 -15.95 -3.86 -34.07
N PHE A 706 -15.64 -4.70 -33.08
CA PHE A 706 -15.13 -6.06 -33.23
C PHE A 706 -15.94 -7.04 -32.38
N LYS A 707 -16.27 -8.21 -32.96
CA LYS A 707 -16.84 -9.33 -32.23
C LYS A 707 -15.74 -10.33 -31.91
N VAL A 708 -15.41 -10.45 -30.63
CA VAL A 708 -14.31 -11.29 -30.13
C VAL A 708 -14.89 -12.57 -29.57
N SER A 709 -14.24 -13.71 -29.85
CA SER A 709 -14.68 -15.03 -29.38
C SER A 709 -13.49 -15.98 -29.25
N PHE A 710 -13.42 -16.68 -28.12
CA PHE A 710 -12.36 -17.64 -27.78
C PHE A 710 -12.92 -19.04 -27.59
N ASP A 711 -12.29 -20.05 -28.21
CA ASP A 711 -12.71 -21.46 -28.12
C ASP A 711 -12.17 -22.08 -26.82
N LEU A 712 -13.06 -22.38 -25.88
CA LEU A 712 -12.68 -22.87 -24.55
C LEU A 712 -12.17 -24.32 -24.56
N ASP A 713 -12.23 -25.01 -25.70
CA ASP A 713 -11.59 -26.32 -25.89
C ASP A 713 -10.09 -26.20 -26.25
N LYS A 714 -9.60 -24.98 -26.50
CA LYS A 714 -8.22 -24.69 -26.90
C LYS A 714 -7.43 -24.01 -25.78
N ILE A 715 -7.20 -24.74 -24.69
CA ILE A 715 -6.41 -24.23 -23.56
C ILE A 715 -4.95 -24.68 -23.71
N ALA A 716 -4.02 -23.75 -23.47
CA ALA A 716 -2.58 -23.99 -23.53
C ALA A 716 -2.09 -25.03 -22.50
N ASP A 717 -0.83 -25.46 -22.62
CA ASP A 717 -0.14 -26.37 -21.70
C ASP A 717 -0.83 -27.73 -21.47
N ASN A 718 -1.52 -28.24 -22.50
CA ASN A 718 -2.31 -29.48 -22.44
C ASN A 718 -3.38 -29.49 -21.34
N LYS A 719 -3.82 -28.32 -20.88
CA LYS A 719 -4.94 -28.19 -19.94
C LYS A 719 -6.27 -28.25 -20.72
N ALA A 720 -7.34 -28.60 -20.02
CA ALA A 720 -8.69 -28.61 -20.58
C ALA A 720 -9.68 -28.10 -19.54
N ILE A 721 -10.56 -27.18 -19.94
CA ILE A 721 -11.65 -26.70 -19.09
C ILE A 721 -12.88 -27.54 -19.41
N ALA A 722 -13.17 -28.53 -18.54
CA ALA A 722 -14.38 -29.34 -18.64
C ALA A 722 -15.63 -28.50 -18.31
N PRO A 723 -16.83 -28.91 -18.76
CA PRO A 723 -18.09 -28.19 -18.51
C PRO A 723 -18.33 -27.74 -17.06
N ASP A 724 -17.93 -28.56 -16.10
CA ASP A 724 -18.09 -28.38 -14.65
C ASP A 724 -16.87 -27.78 -13.95
N THR A 725 -15.82 -27.42 -14.70
CA THR A 725 -14.63 -26.76 -14.15
C THR A 725 -15.01 -25.37 -13.65
N VAL A 726 -14.82 -25.12 -12.35
CA VAL A 726 -15.05 -23.81 -11.74
C VAL A 726 -13.96 -22.83 -12.20
N LEU A 727 -14.38 -21.77 -12.86
CA LEU A 727 -13.57 -20.66 -13.32
C LEU A 727 -13.71 -19.52 -12.31
N ARG A 728 -12.76 -19.42 -11.38
CA ARG A 728 -12.84 -18.45 -10.29
C ARG A 728 -12.70 -17.02 -10.80
N ASP A 729 -11.72 -16.80 -11.68
CA ASP A 729 -11.39 -15.49 -12.22
C ASP A 729 -11.35 -15.56 -13.75
N ILE A 730 -11.76 -14.49 -14.44
CA ILE A 730 -11.59 -14.28 -15.88
C ILE A 730 -10.72 -13.05 -16.08
N ILE A 731 -9.64 -13.16 -16.84
CA ILE A 731 -8.80 -12.03 -17.24
C ILE A 731 -8.87 -11.83 -18.75
N ILE A 732 -9.16 -10.60 -19.16
CA ILE A 732 -8.96 -10.12 -20.52
C ILE A 732 -7.75 -9.20 -20.52
N VAL A 733 -6.73 -9.57 -21.31
CA VAL A 733 -5.53 -8.77 -21.50
C VAL A 733 -5.51 -8.21 -22.91
N VAL A 734 -5.43 -6.88 -23.03
CA VAL A 734 -5.26 -6.23 -24.33
C VAL A 734 -3.78 -5.88 -24.45
N ALA A 735 -3.00 -6.76 -25.07
CA ALA A 735 -1.57 -6.58 -25.22
C ALA A 735 -1.23 -5.68 -26.41
N ASP A 736 -0.16 -4.91 -26.25
CA ASP A 736 0.45 -4.14 -27.33
C ASP A 736 1.29 -5.05 -28.24
N GLU A 737 1.12 -4.94 -29.55
CA GLU A 737 2.03 -5.53 -30.53
C GLU A 737 2.62 -4.43 -31.43
N ASN A 738 3.61 -3.73 -30.90
CA ASN A 738 4.29 -2.62 -31.58
C ASN A 738 3.33 -1.50 -32.03
N SER A 739 2.27 -1.26 -31.27
CA SER A 739 1.25 -0.28 -31.62
C SER A 739 1.60 1.13 -31.15
N ASP A 740 1.05 2.14 -31.84
CA ASP A 740 1.04 3.54 -31.37
C ASP A 740 -0.31 3.95 -30.78
N PHE A 741 -1.12 2.97 -30.34
CA PHE A 741 -2.50 3.21 -29.95
C PHE A 741 -2.59 4.17 -28.76
N ILE A 742 -3.36 5.23 -28.96
CA ILE A 742 -3.87 6.15 -27.94
C ILE A 742 -5.37 6.30 -28.17
N GLY A 743 -6.15 6.12 -27.11
CA GLY A 743 -7.56 6.44 -27.11
C GLY A 743 -8.36 5.57 -26.15
N ARG A 744 -9.68 5.66 -26.28
CA ARG A 744 -10.61 4.96 -25.42
C ARG A 744 -10.95 3.59 -26.00
N MET A 745 -10.95 2.59 -25.12
CA MET A 745 -11.40 1.22 -25.40
C MET A 745 -12.72 0.96 -24.68
N TYR A 746 -13.52 0.06 -25.23
CA TYR A 746 -14.80 -0.36 -24.65
C TYR A 746 -14.96 -1.88 -24.72
N LEU A 747 -15.56 -2.46 -23.69
CA LEU A 747 -15.91 -3.87 -23.57
C LEU A 747 -17.41 -3.98 -23.25
N ASP A 748 -18.12 -4.86 -23.95
CA ASP A 748 -19.56 -5.05 -23.81
C ASP A 748 -19.95 -6.52 -24.09
N ASN A 749 -21.11 -6.95 -23.60
CA ASN A 749 -21.75 -8.25 -23.87
C ASN A 749 -20.88 -9.50 -23.62
N VAL A 750 -20.11 -9.54 -22.52
CA VAL A 750 -19.23 -10.66 -22.19
C VAL A 750 -20.01 -11.88 -21.73
N LYS A 751 -19.99 -13.00 -22.47
CA LYS A 751 -20.83 -14.16 -22.17
C LYS A 751 -20.31 -15.48 -22.73
N PHE A 752 -20.81 -16.59 -22.19
CA PHE A 752 -20.62 -17.91 -22.76
C PHE A 752 -21.61 -18.19 -23.89
N GLU A 753 -21.14 -18.81 -24.97
CA GLU A 753 -21.97 -19.18 -26.14
C GLU A 753 -21.77 -20.64 -26.57
N VAL A 754 -22.85 -21.24 -27.08
CA VAL A 754 -22.85 -22.56 -27.73
C VAL A 754 -22.31 -22.47 -29.16
N ASP A 755 -21.91 -23.61 -29.73
CA ASP A 755 -21.45 -23.71 -31.12
C ASP A 755 -22.62 -23.43 -32.09
N ASN A 756 -22.82 -22.15 -32.42
CA ASN A 756 -23.80 -21.69 -33.39
C ASN A 756 -23.15 -21.37 -34.73
N GLN A 757 -22.40 -22.32 -35.30
CA GLN A 757 -22.20 -22.37 -36.75
C GLN A 757 -23.45 -22.89 -37.49
N SER A 758 -24.63 -22.40 -37.14
CA SER A 758 -25.80 -22.36 -38.03
C SER A 758 -26.86 -21.43 -37.47
N GLN A 759 -26.93 -20.18 -37.92
CA GLN A 759 -28.18 -19.44 -38.22
C GLN A 759 -27.81 -18.06 -38.78
N ASN A 760 -27.48 -18.06 -40.08
CA ASN A 760 -27.75 -16.91 -40.93
C ASN A 760 -29.27 -16.80 -41.12
N GLY A 761 -29.89 -15.66 -40.77
CA GLY A 761 -31.22 -15.32 -41.27
C GLY A 761 -32.05 -14.34 -40.42
N ASN A 762 -32.03 -13.06 -40.81
CA ASN A 762 -33.15 -12.11 -40.83
C ASN A 762 -34.37 -12.34 -39.89
N SER A 763 -34.67 -11.37 -39.02
CA SER A 763 -35.94 -10.61 -39.10
C SER A 763 -36.08 -9.55 -38.00
N SER A 764 -36.43 -8.34 -38.46
CA SER A 764 -37.02 -7.21 -37.74
C SER A 764 -38.38 -7.53 -37.09
N SER A 765 -38.68 -6.91 -35.94
CA SER A 765 -40.02 -6.32 -35.68
C SER A 765 -40.09 -5.48 -34.40
N ASN A 766 -40.54 -4.24 -34.57
CA ASN A 766 -40.98 -3.28 -33.56
C ASN A 766 -42.12 -3.79 -32.65
N VAL A 767 -42.16 -3.34 -31.40
CA VAL A 767 -43.40 -2.94 -30.71
C VAL A 767 -43.15 -1.71 -29.82
N SER A 768 -43.98 -0.70 -30.04
CA SER A 768 -44.10 0.59 -29.36
C SER A 768 -45.27 0.62 -28.37
N ALA A 769 -45.19 1.47 -27.32
CA ALA A 769 -46.22 2.43 -26.84
C ALA A 769 -46.13 2.66 -25.31
N SER A 770 -45.72 3.87 -24.87
CA SER A 770 -46.54 4.97 -24.28
C SER A 770 -47.01 4.71 -22.83
N SER A 771 -46.90 5.62 -21.85
CA SER A 771 -47.44 6.99 -21.83
C SER A 771 -47.11 7.77 -20.52
N SER A 772 -46.75 9.06 -20.65
CA SER A 772 -47.13 10.29 -19.86
C SER A 772 -47.62 10.18 -18.39
N TYR A 773 -47.23 11.04 -17.42
CA TYR A 773 -47.57 12.47 -17.29
C TYR A 773 -46.87 13.19 -16.10
N THR A 774 -46.58 14.48 -16.31
CA THR A 774 -46.66 15.69 -15.43
C THR A 774 -45.83 15.91 -14.15
N SER A 775 -45.23 17.10 -14.15
CA SER A 775 -44.64 17.89 -13.06
C SER A 775 -45.64 18.36 -11.99
N ASN A 776 -45.16 18.49 -10.74
CA ASN A 776 -45.50 19.58 -9.81
C ASN A 776 -44.48 19.67 -8.65
N SER A 777 -44.12 20.91 -8.30
CA SER A 777 -43.19 21.32 -7.24
C SER A 777 -43.88 21.51 -5.88
N VAL A 778 -43.26 21.10 -4.76
CA VAL A 778 -43.35 21.76 -3.43
C VAL A 778 -42.09 21.43 -2.61
N ASN A 779 -41.50 22.44 -1.96
CA ASN A 779 -40.47 22.33 -0.91
C ASN A 779 -41.09 21.98 0.45
N GLU A 780 -40.53 21.01 1.18
CA GLU A 780 -40.44 21.04 2.65
C GLU A 780 -39.39 20.01 3.15
N LYS A 781 -38.56 20.43 4.13
CA LYS A 781 -37.50 19.64 4.77
C LYS A 781 -38.08 18.68 5.82
N GLN A 782 -37.92 17.37 5.65
CA GLN A 782 -37.72 16.41 6.74
C GLN A 782 -37.13 15.09 6.17
N GLN A 783 -35.96 14.71 6.68
CA GLN A 783 -35.21 13.48 6.34
C GLN A 783 -35.82 12.33 7.15
N ASP A 784 -36.63 11.46 6.53
CA ASP A 784 -37.03 10.18 7.11
C ASP A 784 -36.85 9.11 6.02
N VAL A 785 -35.88 8.21 6.20
CA VAL A 785 -35.42 7.18 5.23
C VAL A 785 -36.50 6.11 4.94
N ILE A 786 -37.64 6.09 5.64
CA ILE A 786 -38.55 4.93 5.71
C ILE A 786 -40.04 5.34 5.60
N ILE A 787 -40.83 4.60 4.80
CA ILE A 787 -42.30 4.71 4.69
C ILE A 787 -42.97 3.49 5.37
N ILE A 788 -43.81 3.76 6.38
CA ILE A 788 -44.34 2.77 7.33
C ILE A 788 -45.72 2.23 6.90
N SER A 789 -45.92 0.91 6.95
CA SER A 789 -47.25 0.27 6.93
C SER A 789 -47.34 -0.80 8.03
N GLY A 790 -48.04 -0.47 9.12
CA GLY A 790 -48.19 -1.39 10.26
C GLY A 790 -46.86 -1.68 10.99
N ASN A 791 -46.54 -2.97 11.18
CA ASN A 791 -45.35 -3.45 11.91
C ASN A 791 -44.14 -3.71 10.99
N SER A 792 -44.24 -3.34 9.71
CA SER A 792 -43.21 -3.58 8.69
C SER A 792 -42.90 -2.29 7.93
N VAL A 793 -41.63 -2.14 7.54
CA VAL A 793 -41.19 -1.09 6.62
C VAL A 793 -41.61 -1.50 5.20
N SER A 794 -42.46 -0.67 4.58
CA SER A 794 -43.09 -1.01 3.28
C SER A 794 -42.37 -0.42 2.07
N LYS A 795 -41.60 0.65 2.27
CA LYS A 795 -40.78 1.29 1.25
C LYS A 795 -39.67 2.10 1.92
N ILE A 796 -38.51 2.17 1.28
CA ILE A 796 -37.38 2.98 1.72
C ILE A 796 -37.25 4.17 0.76
N ASP A 797 -36.90 5.35 1.29
CA ASP A 797 -36.60 6.55 0.50
C ASP A 797 -35.19 6.44 -0.09
N GLU A 798 -35.11 5.93 -1.32
CA GLU A 798 -33.86 5.72 -2.05
C GLU A 798 -33.06 7.02 -2.24
N ASP A 799 -33.72 8.17 -2.43
CA ASP A 799 -33.03 9.45 -2.59
C ASP A 799 -32.36 9.88 -1.28
N SER A 800 -33.01 9.66 -0.14
CA SER A 800 -32.39 9.91 1.17
C SER A 800 -31.21 8.99 1.43
N ILE A 801 -31.34 7.68 1.12
CA ILE A 801 -30.20 6.76 1.28
C ILE A 801 -29.06 7.14 0.34
N MET A 802 -29.35 7.52 -0.90
CA MET A 802 -28.30 7.92 -1.84
C MET A 802 -27.57 9.19 -1.37
N ASN A 803 -28.23 10.09 -0.64
CA ASN A 803 -27.53 11.20 0.02
C ASN A 803 -26.65 10.72 1.17
N ASP A 804 -27.13 9.79 2.01
CA ASP A 804 -26.35 9.22 3.12
C ASP A 804 -25.15 8.38 2.61
N ILE A 805 -25.30 7.72 1.46
CA ILE A 805 -24.23 6.99 0.75
C ILE A 805 -23.16 7.97 0.23
N LYS A 806 -23.59 9.10 -0.34
CA LYS A 806 -22.69 10.13 -0.89
C LYS A 806 -22.04 11.01 0.18
N ASP A 807 -22.61 11.07 1.37
CA ASP A 807 -22.07 11.88 2.47
C ASP A 807 -20.78 11.25 3.00
N THR A 808 -19.63 11.77 2.59
CA THR A 808 -18.32 11.25 3.04
C THR A 808 -18.01 11.55 4.49
N SER A 809 -18.82 12.35 5.19
CA SER A 809 -18.61 12.66 6.60
C SER A 809 -19.08 11.56 7.55
N THR A 810 -19.91 10.64 7.06
CA THR A 810 -20.39 9.47 7.81
C THR A 810 -19.85 8.18 7.21
N ASN A 811 -19.78 7.13 8.01
CA ASN A 811 -19.40 5.78 7.59
C ASN A 811 -20.54 4.77 7.80
N GLU A 812 -21.75 5.24 8.09
CA GLU A 812 -22.93 4.40 8.35
C GLU A 812 -24.16 4.92 7.61
N ILE A 813 -25.07 4.00 7.26
CA ILE A 813 -26.44 4.30 6.85
C ILE A 813 -27.35 3.84 7.98
N VAL A 814 -28.15 4.76 8.52
CA VAL A 814 -28.98 4.51 9.71
C VAL A 814 -30.45 4.33 9.33
N PHE A 815 -30.96 3.13 9.54
CA PHE A 815 -32.39 2.81 9.48
C PHE A 815 -33.01 2.94 10.88
N ASP A 816 -33.71 4.04 11.12
CA ASP A 816 -34.38 4.29 12.40
C ASP A 816 -35.82 3.73 12.41
N LEU A 817 -36.03 2.68 13.20
CA LEU A 817 -37.28 1.97 13.41
C LEU A 817 -37.99 2.39 14.71
N THR A 818 -37.53 3.42 15.43
CA THR A 818 -38.16 3.88 16.68
C THR A 818 -39.59 4.35 16.50
N LYS A 819 -39.92 4.88 15.31
CA LYS A 819 -41.28 5.35 14.94
C LYS A 819 -42.16 4.27 14.31
N VAL A 820 -41.62 3.07 14.01
CA VAL A 820 -42.38 1.92 13.47
C VAL A 820 -43.13 1.25 14.61
N GLY A 821 -44.41 0.90 14.39
CA GLY A 821 -45.44 0.56 15.39
C GLY A 821 -45.03 -0.27 16.63
N ASP A 822 -45.87 -0.26 17.67
CA ASP A 822 -45.58 -0.80 19.00
C ASP A 822 -45.60 -2.34 19.14
N SER A 823 -45.46 -3.09 18.04
CA SER A 823 -45.42 -4.55 18.09
C SER A 823 -44.10 -5.08 18.65
N ASN A 824 -44.17 -6.27 19.23
CA ASN A 824 -43.02 -7.02 19.69
C ASN A 824 -42.14 -7.58 18.55
N GLN A 825 -42.62 -7.54 17.30
CA GLN A 825 -41.85 -7.92 16.11
C GLN A 825 -41.85 -6.78 15.09
N LYS A 826 -40.66 -6.39 14.61
CA LYS A 826 -40.45 -5.40 13.55
C LYS A 826 -39.70 -6.05 12.40
N VAL A 827 -40.01 -5.66 11.17
CA VAL A 827 -39.33 -6.14 9.96
C VAL A 827 -38.88 -4.97 9.10
N LEU A 828 -37.58 -4.90 8.83
CA LEU A 828 -36.99 -4.00 7.85
C LEU A 828 -36.59 -4.81 6.60
N GLU A 829 -37.12 -4.45 5.45
CA GLU A 829 -36.77 -5.06 4.17
C GLU A 829 -35.88 -4.10 3.38
N VAL A 830 -34.62 -4.48 3.18
CA VAL A 830 -33.62 -3.68 2.45
C VAL A 830 -33.33 -4.35 1.12
N PRO A 831 -33.45 -3.64 -0.02
CA PRO A 831 -33.03 -4.17 -1.31
C PRO A 831 -31.56 -4.59 -1.29
N VAL A 832 -31.21 -5.70 -1.94
CA VAL A 832 -29.80 -6.14 -2.03
C VAL A 832 -28.94 -5.07 -2.70
N SER A 833 -29.48 -4.31 -3.66
CA SER A 833 -28.80 -3.17 -4.29
C SER A 833 -28.34 -2.10 -3.29
N ILE A 834 -29.13 -1.80 -2.25
CA ILE A 834 -28.74 -0.84 -1.20
C ILE A 834 -27.63 -1.43 -0.31
N LEU A 835 -27.68 -2.72 -0.01
CA LEU A 835 -26.61 -3.39 0.75
C LEU A 835 -25.29 -3.44 -0.03
N VAL A 836 -25.36 -3.67 -1.35
CA VAL A 836 -24.21 -3.59 -2.25
C VAL A 836 -23.65 -2.17 -2.30
N LEU A 837 -24.49 -1.16 -2.50
CA LEU A 837 -24.05 0.23 -2.55
C LEU A 837 -23.43 0.71 -1.23
N ALA A 838 -24.02 0.31 -0.10
CA ALA A 838 -23.44 0.60 1.21
C ALA A 838 -22.05 -0.04 1.34
N TYR A 839 -21.91 -1.31 0.97
CA TYR A 839 -20.64 -2.02 0.98
C TYR A 839 -19.57 -1.33 0.11
N GLU A 840 -19.92 -0.99 -1.13
CA GLU A 840 -19.01 -0.35 -2.09
C GLU A 840 -18.58 1.07 -1.68
N ASN A 841 -19.44 1.79 -0.95
CA ASN A 841 -19.15 3.15 -0.49
C ASN A 841 -18.62 3.20 0.95
N ASN A 842 -18.08 2.09 1.44
CA ASN A 842 -17.49 1.97 2.78
C ASN A 842 -18.46 2.30 3.93
N LYS A 843 -19.77 2.07 3.72
CA LYS A 843 -20.83 2.31 4.70
C LYS A 843 -21.20 1.02 5.44
N ASN A 844 -21.32 1.12 6.75
CA ASN A 844 -21.93 0.09 7.58
C ASN A 844 -23.46 0.28 7.60
N ILE A 845 -24.20 -0.82 7.72
CA ILE A 845 -25.66 -0.76 7.85
C ILE A 845 -26.03 -0.77 9.32
N VAL A 846 -26.67 0.29 9.77
CA VAL A 846 -27.14 0.43 11.14
C VAL A 846 -28.65 0.35 11.17
N VAL A 847 -29.18 -0.51 12.02
CA VAL A 847 -30.62 -0.58 12.29
C VAL A 847 -30.84 -0.20 13.75
N ASN A 848 -31.49 0.94 13.97
CA ASN A 848 -31.84 1.43 15.30
C ASN A 848 -33.30 1.13 15.59
N SER A 849 -33.58 0.36 16.64
CA SER A 849 -34.96 0.07 17.10
C SER A 849 -35.33 0.76 18.41
N GLY A 850 -34.47 1.64 18.93
CA GLY A 850 -34.62 2.36 20.20
C GLY A 850 -33.65 1.82 21.24
N GLU A 851 -34.12 0.94 22.13
CA GLU A 851 -33.30 0.34 23.19
C GLU A 851 -32.28 -0.70 22.66
N MET A 852 -32.36 -1.04 21.37
CA MET A 852 -31.43 -1.93 20.67
C MET A 852 -31.06 -1.35 19.30
N LYS A 853 -29.76 -1.27 19.01
CA LYS A 853 -29.18 -1.01 17.69
C LYS A 853 -28.36 -2.24 17.29
N PHE A 854 -28.37 -2.62 16.03
CA PHE A 854 -27.32 -3.48 15.51
C PHE A 854 -26.70 -2.86 14.27
N GLU A 855 -25.45 -3.21 14.03
CA GLU A 855 -24.66 -2.77 12.91
C GLU A 855 -24.12 -3.98 12.15
N LEU A 856 -24.27 -3.95 10.83
CA LEU A 856 -23.56 -4.84 9.93
C LEU A 856 -22.37 -4.08 9.39
N ALA A 857 -21.18 -4.58 9.75
CA ALA A 857 -19.96 -4.18 9.11
C ALA A 857 -20.00 -4.57 7.62
N ARG A 858 -19.11 -3.94 6.84
CA ARG A 858 -18.89 -4.30 5.44
C ARG A 858 -18.64 -5.81 5.32
N GLN A 859 -19.25 -6.45 4.33
CA GLN A 859 -19.13 -7.90 4.09
C GLN A 859 -19.64 -8.79 5.24
N SER A 860 -20.48 -8.33 6.17
CA SER A 860 -21.05 -9.21 7.20
C SER A 860 -22.01 -10.27 6.63
N ILE A 861 -22.62 -10.00 5.47
CA ILE A 861 -23.50 -10.92 4.76
C ILE A 861 -22.84 -11.34 3.45
N LYS A 862 -22.92 -12.63 3.12
CA LYS A 862 -22.65 -13.12 1.77
C LYS A 862 -23.81 -12.73 0.84
N LEU A 863 -23.56 -11.81 -0.07
CA LEU A 863 -24.59 -11.27 -0.97
C LEU A 863 -24.89 -12.18 -2.17
N ASP A 864 -23.99 -13.12 -2.48
CA ASP A 864 -24.15 -14.06 -3.60
C ASP A 864 -25.33 -15.02 -3.41
N GLY A 865 -26.22 -15.09 -4.41
CA GLY A 865 -27.34 -16.02 -4.41
C GLY A 865 -28.52 -15.62 -3.50
N LEU A 866 -28.53 -14.40 -2.97
CA LEU A 866 -29.68 -13.83 -2.28
C LEU A 866 -30.79 -13.41 -3.28
N SER A 867 -32.04 -13.36 -2.80
CA SER A 867 -33.18 -12.79 -3.53
C SER A 867 -33.09 -11.24 -3.55
N ASP A 868 -33.97 -10.57 -4.30
CA ASP A 868 -33.96 -9.11 -4.53
C ASP A 868 -33.89 -8.23 -3.26
N SER A 869 -34.30 -8.76 -2.11
CA SER A 869 -34.25 -8.08 -0.81
C SER A 869 -33.77 -8.99 0.33
N VAL A 870 -33.26 -8.34 1.38
CA VAL A 870 -32.93 -8.95 2.66
C VAL A 870 -33.85 -8.37 3.73
N LYS A 871 -34.42 -9.25 4.55
CA LYS A 871 -35.30 -8.90 5.65
C LYS A 871 -34.59 -9.07 6.98
N PHE A 872 -34.52 -7.99 7.74
CA PHE A 872 -34.08 -7.97 9.13
C PHE A 872 -35.31 -8.05 10.03
N HIS A 873 -35.53 -9.22 10.62
CA HIS A 873 -36.57 -9.47 11.60
C HIS A 873 -36.01 -9.23 13.00
N ILE A 874 -36.64 -8.31 13.72
CA ILE A 874 -36.28 -7.98 15.10
C ILE A 874 -37.45 -8.39 15.98
N THR A 875 -37.24 -9.37 16.85
CA THR A 875 -38.21 -9.78 17.86
C THR A 875 -37.74 -9.34 19.24
N ASN A 876 -38.60 -8.64 19.96
CA ASN A 876 -38.39 -8.14 21.31
C ASN A 876 -39.35 -8.87 22.27
N ASN A 877 -38.82 -9.69 23.18
CA ASN A 877 -39.61 -10.41 24.16
C ASN A 877 -39.30 -9.90 25.57
N GLU A 878 -40.35 -9.60 26.34
CA GLU A 878 -40.21 -9.27 27.76
C GLU A 878 -39.41 -10.36 28.48
N ASN A 879 -38.38 -9.93 29.19
CA ASN A 879 -37.51 -10.85 29.93
C ASN A 879 -37.86 -10.77 31.41
N SER A 880 -38.04 -11.92 32.05
CA SER A 880 -38.39 -11.99 33.48
C SER A 880 -37.18 -12.37 34.32
N ASN A 881 -37.23 -12.06 35.61
CA ASN A 881 -36.12 -12.30 36.53
C ASN A 881 -35.77 -13.79 36.60
N ASN A 882 -34.49 -14.13 36.39
CA ASN A 882 -34.00 -15.51 36.33
C ASN A 882 -33.02 -15.83 37.47
N GLY A 883 -33.47 -15.61 38.71
CA GLY A 883 -32.67 -15.90 39.91
C GLY A 883 -31.65 -14.80 40.23
N GLU A 884 -30.36 -15.14 40.17
CA GLU A 884 -29.24 -14.19 40.42
C GLU A 884 -29.02 -13.23 39.22
N LEU A 885 -29.54 -13.57 38.03
CA LEU A 885 -29.48 -12.74 36.82
C LEU A 885 -30.68 -11.80 36.75
N MET A 886 -30.43 -10.51 37.03
CA MET A 886 -31.45 -9.46 36.95
C MET A 886 -31.49 -8.89 35.51
N PRO A 887 -32.63 -8.97 34.79
CA PRO A 887 -32.71 -8.49 33.41
C PRO A 887 -32.61 -6.96 33.37
N ILE A 888 -31.66 -6.45 32.58
CA ILE A 888 -31.50 -5.02 32.30
C ILE A 888 -32.23 -4.65 31.02
N THR A 889 -32.24 -5.55 30.04
CA THR A 889 -32.99 -5.40 28.81
C THR A 889 -34.04 -6.49 28.65
N ASN A 890 -34.98 -6.24 27.74
CA ASN A 890 -35.73 -7.33 27.12
C ASN A 890 -34.77 -8.26 26.35
N SER A 891 -35.26 -9.42 25.96
CA SER A 891 -34.53 -10.33 25.08
C SER A 891 -34.82 -10.02 23.62
N TYR A 892 -33.78 -10.04 22.80
CA TYR A 892 -33.85 -9.71 21.37
C TYR A 892 -33.42 -10.89 20.53
N ILE A 893 -34.14 -11.11 19.43
CA ILE A 893 -33.76 -12.05 18.36
C ILE A 893 -33.62 -11.24 17.09
N ILE A 894 -32.47 -11.37 16.42
CA ILE A 894 -32.21 -10.76 15.12
C ILE A 894 -32.10 -11.89 14.11
N LYS A 895 -33.09 -12.00 13.23
CA LYS A 895 -33.10 -12.99 12.16
C LYS A 895 -32.99 -12.28 10.83
N ILE A 896 -32.06 -12.75 9.99
CA ILE A 896 -31.79 -12.16 8.67
C ILE A 896 -32.16 -13.20 7.61
N THR A 897 -33.08 -12.86 6.71
CA THR A 897 -33.57 -13.78 5.67
C THR A 897 -33.55 -13.13 4.30
N SER A 898 -33.37 -13.94 3.26
CA SER A 898 -33.62 -13.54 1.87
C SER A 898 -34.57 -14.56 1.24
N GLY A 899 -35.72 -14.07 0.76
CA GLY A 899 -36.88 -14.93 0.54
C GLY A 899 -37.29 -15.66 1.83
N ASP A 900 -37.43 -16.98 1.76
CA ASP A 900 -37.77 -17.85 2.90
C ASP A 900 -36.54 -18.49 3.59
N LYS A 901 -35.31 -18.15 3.15
CA LYS A 901 -34.07 -18.76 3.65
C LYS A 901 -33.33 -17.81 4.58
N ASP A 902 -32.67 -18.39 5.59
CA ASP A 902 -31.74 -17.68 6.46
C ASP A 902 -30.49 -17.28 5.66
N VAL A 903 -30.00 -16.07 5.92
CA VAL A 903 -28.82 -15.52 5.24
C VAL A 903 -27.56 -16.02 5.94
N GLU A 904 -26.58 -16.46 5.15
CA GLU A 904 -25.27 -16.88 5.65
C GLU A 904 -24.44 -15.64 6.05
N MET A 905 -24.00 -15.61 7.30
CA MET A 905 -23.18 -14.53 7.86
C MET A 905 -21.69 -14.86 7.72
N THR A 906 -20.93 -13.96 7.14
CA THR A 906 -19.47 -14.04 6.96
C THR A 906 -18.71 -13.32 8.07
N LEU A 907 -19.32 -12.31 8.69
CA LEU A 907 -18.85 -11.66 9.91
C LEU A 907 -20.04 -11.52 10.90
N PRO A 908 -19.79 -11.45 12.21
CA PRO A 908 -20.84 -11.18 13.20
C PRO A 908 -21.49 -9.79 12.98
N ILE A 909 -22.67 -9.60 13.57
CA ILE A 909 -23.31 -8.28 13.70
C ILE A 909 -22.85 -7.63 15.01
N ILE A 910 -22.60 -6.33 15.01
CA ILE A 910 -22.30 -5.60 16.25
C ILE A 910 -23.64 -5.23 16.89
N LEU A 911 -24.02 -5.93 17.95
CA LEU A 911 -25.23 -5.69 18.72
C LEU A 911 -24.94 -4.67 19.82
N SER A 912 -25.72 -3.60 19.89
CA SER A 912 -25.66 -2.54 20.89
C SER A 912 -26.97 -2.44 21.67
N LEU A 913 -26.91 -2.58 23.00
CA LEU A 913 -28.07 -2.59 23.87
C LEU A 913 -27.99 -1.47 24.92
N ASN A 914 -29.09 -0.75 25.12
CA ASN A 914 -29.19 0.29 26.13
C ASN A 914 -29.29 -0.33 27.54
N VAL A 915 -28.48 0.16 28.47
CA VAL A 915 -28.39 -0.38 29.84
C VAL A 915 -28.74 0.64 30.92
N ASN A 916 -29.59 1.62 30.59
CA ASN A 916 -30.07 2.65 31.50
C ASN A 916 -30.70 2.11 32.80
N ARG A 917 -31.17 0.86 32.80
CA ARG A 917 -31.79 0.21 33.96
C ARG A 917 -30.78 -0.46 34.91
N ALA A 918 -29.51 -0.57 34.52
CA ALA A 918 -28.47 -1.15 35.35
C ALA A 918 -28.23 -0.30 36.61
N LYS A 919 -28.10 -0.96 37.76
CA LYS A 919 -27.73 -0.29 39.02
C LYS A 919 -26.22 -0.10 39.08
N ASP A 920 -25.47 -1.14 38.74
CA ASP A 920 -24.02 -1.07 38.55
C ASP A 920 -23.64 -1.57 37.15
N ILE A 921 -23.25 -0.62 36.28
CA ILE A 921 -22.82 -0.90 34.90
C ILE A 921 -21.54 -1.74 34.81
N ARG A 922 -20.81 -1.91 35.93
CA ARG A 922 -19.62 -2.77 35.98
C ARG A 922 -20.01 -4.25 36.05
N LYS A 923 -21.22 -4.56 36.54
CA LYS A 923 -21.73 -5.91 36.80
C LYS A 923 -22.64 -6.46 35.70
N ILE A 924 -22.77 -5.76 34.59
CA ILE A 924 -23.57 -6.20 33.45
C ILE A 924 -22.74 -7.01 32.44
N GLY A 925 -23.43 -7.85 31.69
CA GLY A 925 -22.92 -8.39 30.44
C GLY A 925 -24.03 -8.91 29.55
N ILE A 926 -23.67 -9.17 28.30
CA ILE A 926 -24.53 -9.80 27.30
C ILE A 926 -24.50 -11.31 27.52
N TYR A 927 -25.69 -11.91 27.43
CA TYR A 927 -25.90 -13.34 27.51
C TYR A 927 -26.66 -13.83 26.29
N SER A 928 -26.35 -15.03 25.82
CA SER A 928 -27.18 -15.77 24.86
C SER A 928 -27.98 -16.88 25.54
N TYR A 929 -29.22 -17.10 25.10
CA TYR A 929 -30.02 -18.22 25.60
C TYR A 929 -29.68 -19.51 24.85
N ASP A 930 -29.35 -20.57 25.60
CA ASP A 930 -29.14 -21.91 25.07
C ASP A 930 -30.41 -22.75 25.26
N GLU A 931 -31.15 -22.96 24.17
CA GLU A 931 -32.40 -23.71 24.20
C GLU A 931 -32.22 -25.20 24.55
N SER A 932 -31.02 -25.76 24.34
CA SER A 932 -30.76 -27.18 24.56
C SER A 932 -30.78 -27.57 26.05
N ASN A 933 -30.41 -26.63 26.93
CA ASN A 933 -30.36 -26.81 28.38
C ASN A 933 -31.18 -25.76 29.16
N GLY A 934 -31.77 -24.79 28.45
CA GLY A 934 -32.61 -23.75 29.02
C GLY A 934 -31.86 -22.73 29.88
N GLN A 935 -30.56 -22.54 29.66
CA GLN A 935 -29.70 -21.66 30.45
C GLN A 935 -29.21 -20.44 29.64
N TRP A 936 -28.87 -19.36 30.36
CA TRP A 936 -28.19 -18.21 29.77
C TRP A 936 -26.69 -18.38 29.86
N LYS A 937 -26.00 -18.25 28.73
CA LYS A 937 -24.55 -18.30 28.62
C LYS A 937 -23.99 -16.88 28.59
N TYR A 938 -23.04 -16.58 29.48
CA TYR A 938 -22.33 -15.29 29.47
C TYR A 938 -21.45 -15.17 28.24
N LEU A 939 -21.51 -14.01 27.58
CA LEU A 939 -20.73 -13.69 26.38
C LEU A 939 -19.78 -12.50 26.57
N GLY A 940 -19.92 -11.74 27.67
CA GLY A 940 -19.12 -10.53 27.89
C GLY A 940 -19.80 -9.28 27.35
N GLY A 941 -19.07 -8.50 26.56
CA GLY A 941 -19.52 -7.25 25.95
C GLY A 941 -18.76 -6.03 26.45
N SER A 942 -18.61 -5.03 25.58
CA SER A 942 -17.88 -3.78 25.87
C SER A 942 -18.87 -2.69 26.27
N VAL A 943 -18.63 -2.02 27.40
CA VAL A 943 -19.54 -1.01 27.96
C VAL A 943 -19.03 0.39 27.65
N ASP A 944 -19.86 1.19 26.99
CA ASP A 944 -19.67 2.63 26.89
C ASP A 944 -20.46 3.34 28.00
N LYS A 945 -19.72 3.86 28.99
CA LYS A 945 -20.29 4.56 30.15
C LYS A 945 -20.98 5.87 29.78
N SER A 946 -20.55 6.52 28.69
CA SER A 946 -21.04 7.84 28.28
C SER A 946 -22.42 7.74 27.61
N THR A 947 -22.59 6.76 26.75
CA THR A 947 -23.84 6.48 26.04
C THR A 947 -24.74 5.49 26.78
N LYS A 948 -24.21 4.84 27.83
CA LYS A 948 -24.87 3.76 28.58
C LYS A 948 -25.35 2.63 27.67
N THR A 949 -24.45 2.18 26.80
CA THR A 949 -24.67 1.04 25.91
C THR A 949 -23.65 -0.05 26.15
N ILE A 950 -24.05 -1.30 25.96
CA ILE A 950 -23.14 -2.45 25.90
C ILE A 950 -23.16 -3.05 24.49
N THR A 951 -21.99 -3.38 23.95
CA THR A 951 -21.81 -3.90 22.59
C THR A 951 -21.23 -5.31 22.57
N TYR A 952 -21.61 -6.13 21.58
CA TYR A 952 -21.09 -7.49 21.38
C TYR A 952 -21.22 -7.96 19.92
N ASP A 953 -20.26 -8.77 19.46
CA ASP A 953 -20.25 -9.43 18.15
C ASP A 953 -21.20 -10.64 18.14
N ALA A 954 -22.46 -10.38 17.83
CA ALA A 954 -23.53 -11.36 17.81
C ALA A 954 -23.60 -12.16 16.49
N ILE A 955 -24.15 -13.37 16.59
CA ILE A 955 -24.53 -14.20 15.44
C ILE A 955 -26.04 -14.06 15.21
N SER A 956 -26.47 -14.13 13.96
CA SER A 956 -27.90 -14.09 13.62
C SER A 956 -28.64 -15.31 14.17
N SER A 957 -29.95 -15.15 14.41
CA SER A 957 -30.89 -16.19 14.87
C SER A 957 -30.67 -16.73 16.28
N SER A 958 -29.81 -16.09 17.10
CA SER A 958 -29.70 -16.34 18.54
C SER A 958 -30.51 -15.34 19.37
N VAL A 959 -30.80 -15.69 20.62
CA VAL A 959 -31.52 -14.85 21.59
C VAL A 959 -30.52 -14.17 22.52
N TYR A 960 -30.54 -12.84 22.59
CA TYR A 960 -29.61 -12.05 23.41
C TYR A 960 -30.32 -11.18 24.43
N ALA A 961 -29.74 -11.03 25.62
CA ALA A 961 -30.20 -10.07 26.62
C ALA A 961 -29.03 -9.60 27.50
N VAL A 962 -29.17 -8.41 28.09
CA VAL A 962 -28.24 -7.95 29.13
C VAL A 962 -28.81 -8.30 30.49
N PHE A 963 -27.97 -8.92 31.32
CA PHE A 963 -28.27 -9.13 32.73
C PHE A 963 -27.20 -8.46 33.60
N GLU A 964 -27.64 -7.96 34.73
CA GLU A 964 -26.80 -7.60 35.86
C GLU A 964 -26.75 -8.80 36.81
N LEU A 965 -25.55 -9.31 37.07
CA LEU A 965 -25.35 -10.43 37.99
C LEU A 965 -24.90 -9.90 39.35
N GLU A 966 -25.71 -10.11 40.37
CA GLU A 966 -25.33 -9.82 41.76
C GLU A 966 -24.84 -11.08 42.44
N LYS A 967 -23.51 -11.25 42.46
CA LYS A 967 -22.86 -12.38 43.14
C LYS A 967 -22.11 -11.92 44.38
N ASN A 968 -22.53 -12.45 45.53
CA ASN A 968 -21.91 -12.21 46.83
C ASN A 968 -21.47 -13.53 47.46
N PHE A 969 -20.31 -13.53 48.11
CA PHE A 969 -19.77 -14.69 48.80
C PHE A 969 -19.84 -14.49 50.31
N LYS A 970 -20.19 -15.53 51.06
CA LYS A 970 -20.43 -15.45 52.52
C LYS A 970 -19.17 -15.14 53.32
N ASP A 971 -18.01 -15.48 52.77
CA ASP A 971 -16.68 -15.26 53.37
C ASP A 971 -16.02 -13.96 52.90
N VAL A 972 -16.72 -13.14 52.11
CA VAL A 972 -16.31 -11.80 51.71
C VAL A 972 -17.34 -10.82 52.29
N ASN A 973 -17.04 -10.25 53.46
CA ASN A 973 -17.91 -9.28 54.10
C ASN A 973 -17.99 -7.98 53.29
N SER A 974 -19.08 -7.23 53.42
CA SER A 974 -19.30 -5.95 52.72
C SER A 974 -18.30 -4.84 53.08
N ASP A 975 -17.55 -5.00 54.16
CA ASP A 975 -16.46 -4.10 54.58
C ASP A 975 -15.06 -4.62 54.21
N PHE A 976 -14.98 -5.76 53.52
CA PHE A 976 -13.72 -6.31 53.03
C PHE A 976 -13.18 -5.48 51.88
N TRP A 977 -11.88 -5.16 51.92
CA TRP A 977 -11.25 -4.20 51.00
C TRP A 977 -11.39 -4.56 49.51
N ALA A 978 -11.48 -5.86 49.18
CA ALA A 978 -11.62 -6.35 47.82
C ALA A 978 -13.06 -6.77 47.46
N GLU A 979 -14.06 -6.51 48.32
CA GLU A 979 -15.43 -7.01 48.11
C GLU A 979 -16.03 -6.53 46.79
N ASP A 980 -16.02 -5.21 46.54
CA ASP A 980 -16.53 -4.60 45.32
C ASP A 980 -15.86 -5.19 44.07
N VAL A 981 -14.52 -5.33 44.15
CA VAL A 981 -13.66 -5.82 43.08
C VAL A 981 -13.97 -7.29 42.73
N ILE A 982 -14.10 -8.13 43.76
CA ILE A 982 -14.49 -9.54 43.62
C ILE A 982 -15.91 -9.65 43.07
N SER A 983 -16.84 -8.83 43.55
CA SER A 983 -18.24 -8.84 43.09
C SER A 983 -18.33 -8.48 41.60
N VAL A 984 -17.61 -7.46 41.15
CA VAL A 984 -17.56 -7.06 39.73
C VAL A 984 -16.95 -8.16 38.85
N LEU A 985 -15.80 -8.72 39.24
CA LEU A 985 -15.17 -9.78 38.43
C LEU A 985 -15.98 -11.08 38.42
N ALA A 986 -16.72 -11.37 39.50
CA ALA A 986 -17.63 -12.52 39.54
C ALA A 986 -18.84 -12.29 38.63
N ALA A 987 -19.37 -11.06 38.60
CA ALA A 987 -20.43 -10.67 37.68
C ALA A 987 -19.99 -10.77 36.20
N LYS A 988 -18.71 -10.51 35.93
CA LYS A 988 -18.07 -10.69 34.61
C LYS A 988 -17.55 -12.12 34.34
N HIS A 989 -17.85 -13.09 35.20
CA HIS A 989 -17.44 -14.50 35.07
C HIS A 989 -15.91 -14.71 34.97
N ILE A 990 -15.10 -13.73 35.35
CA ILE A 990 -13.63 -13.82 35.32
C ILE A 990 -13.15 -14.63 36.53
N VAL A 991 -13.73 -14.34 37.69
CA VAL A 991 -13.46 -15.09 38.92
C VAL A 991 -14.64 -15.95 39.31
N SER A 992 -14.33 -17.13 39.84
CA SER A 992 -15.30 -18.05 40.43
C SER A 992 -14.91 -18.35 41.86
N GLY A 993 -15.90 -18.54 42.74
CA GLY A 993 -15.64 -19.03 44.09
C GLY A 993 -15.11 -20.47 44.10
N GLU A 994 -14.52 -20.88 45.23
CA GLU A 994 -14.20 -22.29 45.49
C GLU A 994 -15.47 -23.16 45.41
N ASN A 995 -16.60 -22.57 45.82
CA ASN A 995 -17.92 -23.11 45.63
C ASN A 995 -18.94 -21.97 45.45
N SER A 996 -20.23 -22.32 45.32
CA SER A 996 -21.30 -21.35 45.08
C SER A 996 -21.50 -20.31 46.18
N ASN A 997 -20.95 -20.53 47.39
CA ASN A 997 -21.10 -19.65 48.56
C ASN A 997 -19.81 -18.97 49.01
N ASN A 998 -18.63 -19.52 48.73
CA ASN A 998 -17.35 -19.04 49.27
C ASN A 998 -16.34 -18.71 48.17
N PHE A 999 -15.61 -17.61 48.32
CA PHE A 999 -14.55 -17.16 47.40
C PHE A 999 -13.13 -17.56 47.84
N ALA A 1000 -12.91 -17.73 49.14
CA ALA A 1000 -11.62 -17.91 49.80
C ALA A 1000 -10.62 -16.76 49.54
N PRO A 1001 -10.94 -15.50 49.91
CA PRO A 1001 -10.15 -14.32 49.51
C PRO A 1001 -8.69 -14.33 50.00
N ASN A 1002 -8.41 -15.01 51.12
CA ASN A 1002 -7.07 -15.04 51.74
C ASN A 1002 -6.23 -16.27 51.33
N ASP A 1003 -6.80 -17.21 50.58
CA ASP A 1003 -6.08 -18.39 50.12
C ASP A 1003 -5.10 -18.01 49.00
N LYS A 1004 -4.03 -18.80 48.86
CA LYS A 1004 -3.02 -18.59 47.82
C LYS A 1004 -3.59 -18.97 46.46
N ILE A 1005 -3.39 -18.10 45.47
CA ILE A 1005 -3.79 -18.39 44.10
C ILE A 1005 -2.72 -19.22 43.39
N THR A 1006 -3.14 -20.24 42.66
CA THR A 1006 -2.26 -21.08 41.86
C THR A 1006 -2.00 -20.46 40.48
N ARG A 1007 -0.93 -20.91 39.82
CA ARG A 1007 -0.60 -20.49 38.44
C ARG A 1007 -1.70 -20.84 37.45
N ALA A 1008 -2.31 -22.03 37.59
CA ALA A 1008 -3.41 -22.47 36.74
C ALA A 1008 -4.67 -21.59 36.92
N GLU A 1009 -5.02 -21.22 38.15
CA GLU A 1009 -6.15 -20.33 38.42
C GLU A 1009 -5.92 -18.94 37.84
N PHE A 1010 -4.74 -18.36 38.03
CA PHE A 1010 -4.45 -17.03 37.49
C PHE A 1010 -4.39 -17.03 35.95
N ALA A 1011 -3.84 -18.08 35.34
CA ALA A 1011 -3.89 -18.25 33.88
C ALA A 1011 -5.34 -18.34 33.38
N SER A 1012 -6.21 -19.06 34.10
CA SER A 1012 -7.64 -19.15 33.77
C SER A 1012 -8.34 -17.80 33.89
N MET A 1013 -8.03 -17.01 34.93
CA MET A 1013 -8.52 -15.64 35.06
C MET A 1013 -8.05 -14.75 33.91
N ALA A 1014 -6.78 -14.87 33.50
CA ALA A 1014 -6.21 -14.10 32.40
C ALA A 1014 -6.89 -14.41 31.05
N VAL A 1015 -7.11 -15.69 30.75
CA VAL A 1015 -7.80 -16.15 29.53
C VAL A 1015 -9.23 -15.60 29.48
N ARG A 1016 -9.95 -15.66 30.60
CA ARG A 1016 -11.31 -15.11 30.71
C ARG A 1016 -11.33 -13.59 30.60
N ALA A 1017 -10.39 -12.89 31.24
CA ALA A 1017 -10.26 -11.44 31.16
C ALA A 1017 -9.98 -10.96 29.72
N LEU A 1018 -9.28 -11.77 28.92
CA LEU A 1018 -9.00 -11.51 27.50
C LEU A 1018 -10.11 -12.02 26.55
N GLY A 1019 -11.14 -12.70 27.05
CA GLY A 1019 -12.18 -13.30 26.22
C GLY A 1019 -11.68 -14.42 25.29
N ILE A 1020 -10.54 -15.03 25.59
CA ILE A 1020 -9.94 -16.08 24.76
C ILE A 1020 -10.68 -17.39 25.01
N SER A 1021 -11.06 -18.08 23.93
CA SER A 1021 -11.68 -19.42 24.04
C SER A 1021 -10.65 -20.46 24.48
N GLU A 1022 -11.03 -21.28 25.47
CA GLU A 1022 -10.23 -22.43 25.85
C GLU A 1022 -10.13 -23.43 24.69
N THR A 1023 -8.97 -24.05 24.50
CA THR A 1023 -8.72 -25.00 23.40
C THR A 1023 -8.28 -26.34 23.96
N SER A 1024 -8.46 -27.43 23.20
CA SER A 1024 -7.99 -28.75 23.65
C SER A 1024 -6.48 -28.74 23.85
N TYR A 1025 -6.04 -29.33 24.98
CA TYR A 1025 -4.64 -29.39 25.35
C TYR A 1025 -3.82 -30.21 24.35
N LYS A 1026 -2.68 -29.67 23.89
CA LYS A 1026 -1.84 -30.27 22.83
C LYS A 1026 -0.57 -30.95 23.33
N GLY A 1027 -0.34 -31.00 24.64
CA GLY A 1027 0.85 -31.65 25.21
C GLY A 1027 2.09 -30.76 25.32
N GLU A 1028 1.91 -29.44 25.43
CA GLU A 1028 3.03 -28.47 25.46
C GLU A 1028 3.93 -28.57 26.70
N PHE A 1029 3.38 -29.05 27.82
CA PHE A 1029 3.99 -29.13 29.14
C PHE A 1029 3.80 -30.54 29.73
N ASN A 1030 4.87 -31.07 30.31
CA ASN A 1030 4.91 -32.45 30.82
C ASN A 1030 4.10 -32.64 32.11
N ASP A 1031 3.81 -31.56 32.84
CA ASP A 1031 3.14 -31.55 34.14
C ASP A 1031 1.66 -31.18 34.05
N VAL A 1032 1.11 -31.02 32.84
CA VAL A 1032 -0.32 -30.82 32.61
C VAL A 1032 -0.94 -32.12 32.09
N LYS A 1033 -1.96 -32.61 32.79
CA LYS A 1033 -2.79 -33.70 32.28
C LYS A 1033 -3.84 -33.12 31.35
N GLY A 1034 -4.00 -33.70 30.16
CA GLY A 1034 -4.88 -33.14 29.13
C GLY A 1034 -6.37 -33.07 29.51
N ASP A 1035 -6.80 -33.79 30.54
CA ASP A 1035 -8.16 -33.81 31.09
C ASP A 1035 -8.32 -32.94 32.35
N SER A 1036 -7.27 -32.26 32.81
CA SER A 1036 -7.35 -31.32 33.93
C SER A 1036 -8.25 -30.13 33.56
N TRP A 1037 -9.02 -29.63 34.54
CA TRP A 1037 -9.95 -28.51 34.35
C TRP A 1037 -9.29 -27.24 33.79
N TYR A 1038 -8.00 -27.04 34.07
CA TYR A 1038 -7.21 -25.90 33.62
C TYR A 1038 -6.44 -26.17 32.31
N ALA A 1039 -6.44 -27.39 31.77
CA ALA A 1039 -5.56 -27.75 30.67
C ALA A 1039 -5.85 -26.91 29.42
N GLY A 1040 -7.13 -26.63 29.14
CA GLY A 1040 -7.52 -25.80 28.01
C GLY A 1040 -7.19 -24.32 28.20
N ALA A 1041 -7.37 -23.78 29.41
CA ALA A 1041 -6.94 -22.45 29.77
C ALA A 1041 -5.41 -22.27 29.65
N ILE A 1042 -4.62 -23.25 30.12
CA ILE A 1042 -3.15 -23.21 29.98
C ILE A 1042 -2.74 -23.26 28.51
N GLN A 1043 -3.38 -24.11 27.70
CA GLN A 1043 -3.11 -24.16 26.27
C GLN A 1043 -3.38 -22.81 25.60
N ALA A 1044 -4.54 -22.21 25.90
CA ALA A 1044 -4.94 -20.92 25.35
C ALA A 1044 -4.00 -19.79 25.80
N ALA A 1045 -3.67 -19.73 27.09
CA ALA A 1045 -2.76 -18.73 27.65
C ALA A 1045 -1.35 -18.85 27.06
N TYR A 1046 -0.87 -20.07 26.81
CA TYR A 1046 0.43 -20.31 26.17
C TYR A 1046 0.42 -19.87 24.71
N GLY A 1047 -0.57 -20.30 23.93
CA GLY A 1047 -0.71 -19.91 22.52
C GLY A 1047 -0.88 -18.40 22.34
N ALA A 1048 -1.47 -17.71 23.32
CA ALA A 1048 -1.63 -16.25 23.32
C ALA A 1048 -0.38 -15.48 23.81
N GLY A 1049 0.66 -16.18 24.29
CA GLY A 1049 1.89 -15.59 24.82
C GLY A 1049 1.76 -14.98 26.22
N ILE A 1050 0.68 -15.28 26.95
CA ILE A 1050 0.42 -14.76 28.30
C ILE A 1050 1.27 -15.48 29.35
N ILE A 1051 1.46 -16.79 29.16
CA ILE A 1051 2.34 -17.63 29.97
C ILE A 1051 3.33 -18.34 29.06
N SER A 1052 4.54 -18.58 29.54
CA SER A 1052 5.62 -19.25 28.77
C SER A 1052 6.10 -20.56 29.39
N GLY A 1053 5.79 -20.81 30.68
CA GLY A 1053 6.33 -21.95 31.41
C GLY A 1053 7.81 -21.78 31.78
N ASP A 1054 8.32 -22.81 32.47
CA ASP A 1054 9.73 -23.00 32.79
C ASP A 1054 10.21 -24.23 32.01
N GLY A 1055 10.68 -23.99 30.78
CA GLY A 1055 10.91 -25.04 29.80
C GLY A 1055 9.63 -25.80 29.45
N LYS A 1056 9.63 -27.12 29.68
CA LYS A 1056 8.46 -28.01 29.46
C LYS A 1056 7.61 -28.24 30.71
N GLN A 1057 7.68 -27.35 31.70
CA GLN A 1057 6.83 -27.38 32.89
C GLN A 1057 6.09 -26.06 33.06
N ILE A 1058 4.86 -26.08 33.57
CA ILE A 1058 4.09 -24.86 33.89
C ILE A 1058 3.84 -24.69 35.39
N ARG A 1059 4.03 -25.75 36.16
CA ARG A 1059 3.82 -25.88 37.61
C ARG A 1059 2.41 -25.43 38.00
N PRO A 1060 1.35 -26.08 37.46
CA PRO A 1060 -0.01 -25.54 37.49
C PRO A 1060 -0.55 -25.31 38.91
N ASP A 1061 -0.16 -26.17 39.85
CA ASP A 1061 -0.63 -26.15 41.24
C ASP A 1061 0.26 -25.31 42.19
N ASP A 1062 1.39 -24.77 41.71
CA ASP A 1062 2.27 -23.93 42.53
C ASP A 1062 1.60 -22.56 42.83
N PRO A 1063 1.78 -22.01 44.04
CA PRO A 1063 1.37 -20.64 44.34
C PRO A 1063 2.06 -19.61 43.43
N LEU A 1064 1.31 -18.61 42.97
CA LEU A 1064 1.82 -17.53 42.14
C LEU A 1064 2.52 -16.47 42.99
N THR A 1065 3.74 -16.10 42.63
CA THR A 1065 4.46 -15.02 43.31
C THR A 1065 4.02 -13.63 42.81
N ARG A 1066 4.22 -12.59 43.61
CA ARG A 1066 3.88 -11.19 43.25
C ARG A 1066 4.58 -10.71 41.98
N GLU A 1067 5.84 -11.12 41.74
CA GLU A 1067 6.57 -10.75 40.53
C GLU A 1067 6.05 -11.48 39.27
N GLU A 1068 5.60 -12.74 39.40
CA GLU A 1068 4.96 -13.48 38.32
C GLU A 1068 3.57 -12.92 38.00
N MET A 1069 2.81 -12.56 39.04
CA MET A 1069 1.51 -11.89 38.91
C MET A 1069 1.66 -10.56 38.15
N ALA A 1070 2.65 -9.74 38.50
CA ALA A 1070 2.92 -8.49 37.78
C ALA A 1070 3.31 -8.74 36.32
N ALA A 1071 4.13 -9.76 36.04
CA ALA A 1071 4.53 -10.11 34.68
C ALA A 1071 3.36 -10.56 33.81
N ILE A 1072 2.50 -11.42 34.34
CA ILE A 1072 1.31 -11.88 33.60
C ILE A 1072 0.31 -10.72 33.43
N ALA A 1073 0.07 -9.93 34.48
CA ALA A 1073 -0.82 -8.76 34.41
C ALA A 1073 -0.36 -7.74 33.36
N MET A 1074 0.95 -7.48 33.27
CA MET A 1074 1.48 -6.61 32.23
C MET A 1074 1.34 -7.19 30.83
N ARG A 1075 1.50 -8.52 30.64
CA ARG A 1075 1.24 -9.13 29.33
C ARG A 1075 -0.22 -9.00 28.91
N ILE A 1076 -1.15 -9.12 29.87
CA ILE A 1076 -2.59 -8.87 29.61
C ILE A 1076 -2.78 -7.41 29.20
N TYR A 1077 -2.24 -6.46 29.96
CA TYR A 1077 -2.37 -5.03 29.68
C TYR A 1077 -1.76 -4.65 28.32
N GLU A 1078 -0.55 -5.12 28.01
CA GLU A 1078 0.14 -4.90 26.74
C GLU A 1078 -0.71 -5.42 25.56
N LYS A 1079 -1.28 -6.63 25.68
CA LYS A 1079 -2.17 -7.21 24.67
C LYS A 1079 -3.43 -6.38 24.41
N LEU A 1080 -3.92 -5.65 25.41
CA LEU A 1080 -5.16 -4.88 25.34
C LEU A 1080 -4.94 -3.42 24.90
N THR A 1081 -3.72 -2.89 24.90
CA THR A 1081 -3.49 -1.43 24.76
C THR A 1081 -2.38 -1.03 23.80
N GLN A 1082 -1.59 -1.99 23.28
CA GLN A 1082 -0.34 -1.69 22.55
C GLN A 1082 0.62 -0.80 23.38
N TYR A 1083 0.50 -0.85 24.72
CA TYR A 1083 1.30 -0.04 25.63
C TYR A 1083 2.77 -0.40 25.55
N SER A 1084 3.54 0.45 24.86
CA SER A 1084 5.00 0.48 24.83
C SER A 1084 5.49 1.72 25.60
N ASP A 1085 6.75 1.69 26.03
CA ASP A 1085 7.46 2.71 26.83
C ASP A 1085 7.21 2.79 28.34
N ILE A 1086 8.11 2.14 29.09
CA ILE A 1086 8.77 2.75 30.26
C ILE A 1086 10.21 2.21 30.41
N ASN A 1087 11.22 3.04 30.17
CA ASN A 1087 12.58 2.79 30.64
C ASN A 1087 12.80 3.40 32.05
N GLY A 1088 13.41 2.64 32.95
CA GLY A 1088 13.71 3.07 34.30
C GLY A 1088 14.05 1.91 35.24
N ASN A 1089 14.32 2.24 36.51
CA ASN A 1089 14.51 1.26 37.57
C ASN A 1089 13.41 1.45 38.62
N THR A 1090 12.93 0.36 39.17
CA THR A 1090 12.16 0.36 40.41
C THR A 1090 13.03 0.87 41.57
N SER A 1091 12.42 1.52 42.56
CA SER A 1091 13.11 2.18 43.67
C SER A 1091 12.75 1.60 45.03
N PHE A 1092 12.48 0.30 45.09
CA PHE A 1092 12.13 -0.39 46.33
C PHE A 1092 13.36 -0.70 47.19
N THR A 1093 13.14 -0.87 48.49
CA THR A 1093 14.18 -1.27 49.43
C THR A 1093 14.62 -2.73 49.26
N ASP A 1094 13.80 -3.55 48.60
CA ASP A 1094 14.03 -4.96 48.26
C ASP A 1094 14.17 -5.19 46.75
N ASP A 1095 14.60 -4.17 46.00
CA ASP A 1095 14.72 -4.22 44.53
C ASP A 1095 15.69 -5.30 44.01
N ASN A 1096 16.66 -5.67 44.84
CA ASN A 1096 17.63 -6.73 44.57
C ASN A 1096 17.02 -8.14 44.65
N GLU A 1097 15.86 -8.30 45.26
CA GLU A 1097 15.14 -9.57 45.33
C GLU A 1097 14.22 -9.79 44.12
N ILE A 1098 13.97 -8.75 43.32
CA ILE A 1098 13.14 -8.84 42.10
C ILE A 1098 13.97 -9.51 41.01
N SER A 1099 13.45 -10.59 40.44
CA SER A 1099 14.12 -11.31 39.36
C SER A 1099 14.33 -10.39 38.16
N ILE A 1100 15.48 -10.51 37.48
CA ILE A 1100 15.85 -9.65 36.35
C ILE A 1100 14.75 -9.63 35.27
N TRP A 1101 14.18 -10.81 34.97
CA TRP A 1101 13.10 -10.96 33.99
C TRP A 1101 11.79 -10.25 34.39
N ALA A 1102 11.57 -10.02 35.69
CA ALA A 1102 10.35 -9.42 36.22
C ALA A 1102 10.46 -7.91 36.42
N LYS A 1103 11.68 -7.34 36.54
CA LYS A 1103 11.91 -5.94 36.90
C LYS A 1103 11.13 -4.95 36.04
N ASN A 1104 11.15 -5.15 34.73
CA ASN A 1104 10.45 -4.25 33.81
C ASN A 1104 8.93 -4.34 33.99
N ALA A 1105 8.40 -5.56 34.12
CA ALA A 1105 6.96 -5.74 34.36
C ALA A 1105 6.52 -5.12 35.69
N VAL A 1106 7.32 -5.27 36.76
CA VAL A 1106 7.03 -4.64 38.06
C VAL A 1106 7.04 -3.12 37.94
N LEU A 1107 8.05 -2.54 37.27
CA LEU A 1107 8.12 -1.10 37.02
C LEU A 1107 6.87 -0.58 36.30
N LYS A 1108 6.49 -1.24 35.20
CA LYS A 1108 5.35 -0.85 34.38
C LYS A 1108 4.05 -0.94 35.18
N ALA A 1109 3.82 -2.08 35.84
CA ALA A 1109 2.62 -2.31 36.64
C ALA A 1109 2.47 -1.27 37.76
N MET A 1110 3.58 -0.85 38.38
CA MET A 1110 3.55 0.22 39.38
C MET A 1110 3.22 1.59 38.81
N LYS A 1111 3.86 1.99 37.70
CA LYS A 1111 3.62 3.31 37.11
C LYS A 1111 2.18 3.46 36.64
N LEU A 1112 1.60 2.36 36.15
CA LEU A 1112 0.19 2.27 35.77
C LEU A 1112 -0.74 2.15 36.98
N GLN A 1113 -0.20 1.95 38.19
CA GLN A 1113 -0.96 1.67 39.42
C GLN A 1113 -1.83 0.41 39.30
N ILE A 1114 -1.37 -0.57 38.50
CA ILE A 1114 -1.97 -1.91 38.41
C ILE A 1114 -1.62 -2.73 39.66
N ILE A 1115 -0.41 -2.53 40.19
CA ILE A 1115 0.05 -3.13 41.43
C ILE A 1115 0.75 -2.08 42.29
N GLU A 1116 0.54 -2.12 43.60
CA GLU A 1116 1.15 -1.20 44.55
C GLU A 1116 2.21 -1.89 45.43
N GLY A 1117 3.16 -1.09 45.92
CA GLY A 1117 4.12 -1.53 46.93
C GLY A 1117 3.50 -1.59 48.32
N GLU A 1118 4.17 -2.30 49.23
CA GLU A 1118 3.79 -2.43 50.63
C GLU A 1118 4.44 -1.35 51.52
N PRO A 1119 3.91 -1.14 52.76
CA PRO A 1119 4.52 -0.24 53.73
C PRO A 1119 6.02 -0.49 53.93
N GLY A 1120 6.78 0.61 54.04
CA GLY A 1120 8.24 0.56 54.13
C GLY A 1120 8.96 0.54 52.78
N ASN A 1121 8.27 0.90 51.69
CA ASN A 1121 8.81 0.96 50.32
C ASN A 1121 9.37 -0.40 49.88
N LYS A 1122 8.54 -1.45 49.97
CA LYS A 1122 8.89 -2.83 49.58
C LYS A 1122 7.94 -3.35 48.52
N PHE A 1123 8.43 -4.19 47.60
CA PHE A 1123 7.59 -4.91 46.64
C PHE A 1123 7.23 -6.33 47.09
N LYS A 1124 8.15 -6.98 47.80
CA LYS A 1124 8.11 -8.40 48.19
C LYS A 1124 7.90 -9.35 47.00
N PRO A 1125 8.83 -9.39 46.04
CA PRO A 1125 8.66 -10.12 44.77
C PRO A 1125 8.36 -11.61 44.94
N LYS A 1126 8.91 -12.25 45.97
CA LYS A 1126 8.79 -13.69 46.25
C LYS A 1126 7.60 -14.06 47.13
N ASN A 1127 6.85 -13.09 47.63
CA ASN A 1127 5.64 -13.39 48.38
C ASN A 1127 4.58 -14.00 47.45
N GLU A 1128 3.87 -15.00 47.94
CA GLU A 1128 2.76 -15.65 47.24
C GLU A 1128 1.51 -14.78 47.31
N ALA A 1129 0.88 -14.54 46.17
CA ALA A 1129 -0.33 -13.74 46.05
C ALA A 1129 -1.57 -14.50 46.55
N THR A 1130 -2.48 -13.77 47.18
CA THR A 1130 -3.81 -14.27 47.55
C THR A 1130 -4.80 -14.15 46.40
N ARG A 1131 -5.91 -14.89 46.46
CA ARG A 1131 -7.01 -14.79 45.48
C ARG A 1131 -7.60 -13.38 45.41
N ALA A 1132 -7.70 -12.66 46.55
CA ALA A 1132 -8.16 -11.27 46.56
C ALA A 1132 -7.17 -10.31 45.88
N GLU A 1133 -5.86 -10.48 46.09
CA GLU A 1133 -4.84 -9.66 45.41
C GLU A 1133 -4.84 -9.91 43.89
N ALA A 1134 -4.97 -11.16 43.47
CA ALA A 1134 -5.08 -11.50 42.05
C ALA A 1134 -6.33 -10.91 41.39
N ALA A 1135 -7.48 -10.96 42.07
CA ALA A 1135 -8.71 -10.31 41.61
C ALA A 1135 -8.50 -8.80 41.48
N ALA A 1136 -7.88 -8.15 42.48
CA ALA A 1136 -7.59 -6.72 42.42
C ALA A 1136 -6.67 -6.35 41.25
N VAL A 1137 -5.63 -7.14 40.99
CA VAL A 1137 -4.69 -6.87 39.88
C VAL A 1137 -5.38 -7.02 38.52
N ILE A 1138 -6.16 -8.09 38.30
CA ILE A 1138 -6.91 -8.25 37.03
C ILE A 1138 -7.94 -7.14 36.85
N TYR A 1139 -8.63 -6.75 37.93
CA TYR A 1139 -9.55 -5.63 37.89
C TYR A 1139 -8.83 -4.34 37.51
N SER A 1140 -7.70 -4.02 38.14
CA SER A 1140 -6.94 -2.81 37.82
C SER A 1140 -6.47 -2.81 36.37
N VAL A 1141 -6.05 -3.96 35.82
CA VAL A 1141 -5.75 -4.07 34.38
C VAL A 1141 -6.97 -3.68 33.56
N LEU A 1142 -8.14 -4.27 33.84
CA LEU A 1142 -9.36 -4.03 33.07
C LEU A 1142 -9.91 -2.60 33.23
N ASP A 1143 -9.81 -2.00 34.41
CA ASP A 1143 -10.17 -0.60 34.66
C ASP A 1143 -9.28 0.36 33.86
N LYS A 1144 -7.95 0.10 33.83
CA LYS A 1144 -6.99 0.95 33.11
C LYS A 1144 -7.16 0.92 31.59
N VAL A 1145 -7.76 -0.13 31.05
CA VAL A 1145 -8.08 -0.23 29.61
C VAL A 1145 -9.52 0.18 29.29
N GLY A 1146 -10.32 0.55 30.31
CA GLY A 1146 -11.71 0.99 30.13
C GLY A 1146 -12.73 -0.14 29.98
N ASN A 1147 -12.39 -1.39 30.31
CA ASN A 1147 -13.27 -2.57 30.19
C ASN A 1147 -14.17 -2.81 31.42
N ILE A 1148 -14.01 -2.00 32.47
CA ILE A 1148 -14.86 -1.98 33.68
C ILE A 1148 -15.27 -0.53 33.94
#